data_AF-A0A8T0I1F0-F1
#
_entry.id   AF-A0A8T0I1F0-F1
#
_cell.length_a   1.000
_cell.length_b   1.000
_cell.length_c   1.000
_cell.angle_alpha   90.00
_cell.angle_beta   90.00
_cell.angle_gamma   90.00
#
_symmetry.space_group_name_H-M   'P 1'
#
loop_
_entity.id
_entity.type
_entity.pdbx_description
1 polymer ?
#
loop_
_entity_poly.entity_id
_entity_poly.type
_entity_poly.pdbx_seq_one_letter_code
_entity_poly.pdbx_strand_id
1 'polypeptide(L)'
;MDDIEDMGDLGGGDTPLGLHLPKTDSFSPPPPSGRTTKTGVVIKPRRRIAANSASKEEQEHSTLSSLDSGETTKVPGTQTIYVKTFGCSHNQSDSEYMAGQLSAYGYDLTEAPDNADLWLINTCTVKNPSQSAMENLIRKGKDAGKALVVAGCVPQGSKDLKDLEGVSVVGVQQIDRVVEVVEETLKGHEVRLLRRSSLPSLDLPKVRKNKYVEIVPINVGCLGACTYCKTKHARGHLGSYPVQSLVDRVKGVVAQGVKEIWLSSEDTGAYGIDLGTDLPTLLNALVAVLPKDRSTMLRIGMTNPPYILKHLESIAAILNHPCVYSFLHVPVQSGSDNVLRGMNREYTVGDFKKVADTLLRLVPDLHLATDIICGFPGETAEDFEATMALVKEYKFPQLHISQFYPRPGTPAARMKRVPTAEVKKRSRELTSLFESFDPYSGMEGKLERVWVTDLASDGIHLVGHTKSYVQVLLREMPGLMGSNTDVKITSVQRWSVKGDVVKAIKPIQKITNSLTSLLRAKSMPVKPLAALERERTAMPVKPIAPIERECTAGEGPCSCSSIDPQSSRFEERSDITGSCASGESCSSNHKDDKEDAFNIFAEVCSMFDKSGIKVDGLERHESLEKHKAKFILGDEDVGSVAVIQGEEKVRSGRFDWLLITGLFLGLTGILSGLFYMGISSES
;
A
#
# COMPACT_ATOMS: atom_id res chain seq x y z
N MET A 1 -23.83 -1.90 -11.75
CA MET A 1 -24.49 -0.58 -11.57
C MET A 1 -23.63 0.18 -10.58
N ASP A 2 -22.46 0.59 -11.05
CA ASP A 2 -21.33 1.06 -10.25
C ASP A 2 -20.81 2.36 -10.88
N ASP A 3 -21.62 3.39 -10.76
CA ASP A 3 -21.32 4.73 -11.25
C ASP A 3 -21.42 5.72 -10.08
N ILE A 4 -20.56 6.75 -10.13
CA ILE A 4 -20.36 7.92 -9.24
C ILE A 4 -18.87 8.04 -8.83
N GLU A 5 -18.03 8.31 -9.83
CA GLU A 5 -16.96 9.31 -9.70
C GLU A 5 -17.10 10.29 -10.89
N ASP A 6 -16.93 11.58 -10.60
CA ASP A 6 -16.89 12.79 -11.45
C ASP A 6 -18.07 13.25 -12.36
N MET A 7 -18.37 14.54 -12.16
CA MET A 7 -18.87 15.57 -13.09
C MET A 7 -20.16 15.37 -13.91
N GLY A 8 -21.22 16.08 -13.48
CA GLY A 8 -22.24 16.67 -14.37
C GLY A 8 -23.69 16.21 -14.16
N ASP A 9 -24.55 17.09 -13.62
CA ASP A 9 -25.65 17.71 -14.39
C ASP A 9 -26.34 18.88 -13.62
N LEU A 10 -27.10 19.70 -14.34
CA LEU A 10 -27.80 20.91 -13.90
C LEU A 10 -29.33 20.78 -14.06
N GLY A 11 -30.09 21.34 -13.12
CA GLY A 11 -31.57 21.39 -13.16
C GLY A 11 -32.24 20.11 -12.65
N GLY A 12 -33.52 20.10 -12.25
CA GLY A 12 -34.50 21.17 -12.06
C GLY A 12 -35.86 20.54 -11.70
N GLY A 13 -36.79 21.30 -11.10
CA GLY A 13 -38.19 20.84 -10.89
C GLY A 13 -38.67 20.84 -9.43
N ASP A 14 -39.65 21.70 -9.15
CA ASP A 14 -40.34 21.83 -7.86
C ASP A 14 -41.47 20.80 -7.68
N THR A 15 -41.84 20.51 -6.43
CA THR A 15 -43.16 20.94 -5.89
C THR A 15 -43.28 20.69 -4.36
N PRO A 16 -44.11 21.45 -3.63
CA PRO A 16 -44.08 21.51 -2.15
C PRO A 16 -45.27 20.80 -1.47
N LEU A 17 -45.06 20.36 -0.22
CA LEU A 17 -46.06 20.07 0.84
C LEU A 17 -45.26 19.67 2.11
N GLY A 18 -45.56 20.10 3.33
CA GLY A 18 -46.50 21.10 3.84
C GLY A 18 -46.14 21.43 5.30
N LEU A 19 -46.63 22.55 5.86
CA LEU A 19 -46.36 22.97 7.25
C LEU A 19 -46.78 21.90 8.27
N HIS A 20 -46.00 21.74 9.35
CA HIS A 20 -46.51 21.50 10.71
C HIS A 20 -45.57 22.16 11.74
N LEU A 21 -46.17 22.89 12.70
CA LEU A 21 -45.46 23.60 13.78
C LEU A 21 -45.19 22.65 14.98
N PRO A 22 -44.19 22.95 15.83
CA PRO A 22 -43.68 22.00 16.80
C PRO A 22 -44.54 21.90 18.07
N LYS A 23 -44.50 20.72 18.71
CA LYS A 23 -44.79 20.59 20.14
C LYS A 23 -43.50 20.46 20.92
N THR A 24 -43.44 21.18 22.03
CA THR A 24 -42.37 21.17 23.03
C THR A 24 -42.40 19.89 23.84
N ASP A 25 -41.24 19.32 24.17
CA ASP A 25 -41.06 18.54 25.40
C ASP A 25 -39.64 18.72 25.95
N SER A 26 -39.55 18.72 27.28
CA SER A 26 -38.36 19.07 28.05
C SER A 26 -37.44 17.88 28.31
N PHE A 27 -36.12 18.13 28.29
CA PHE A 27 -35.11 17.12 28.65
C PHE A 27 -34.23 17.60 29.82
N SER A 28 -34.15 16.77 30.85
CA SER A 28 -33.22 16.92 31.98
C SER A 28 -31.85 16.29 31.65
N PRO A 29 -30.74 16.77 32.25
CA PRO A 29 -29.39 16.29 31.95
C PRO A 29 -29.01 14.99 32.69
N PRO A 30 -28.17 14.12 32.09
CA PRO A 30 -27.62 12.93 32.76
C PRO A 30 -26.38 13.25 33.64
N PRO A 31 -26.08 12.41 34.66
CA PRO A 31 -24.94 12.62 35.57
C PRO A 31 -23.59 12.12 35.00
N PRO A 32 -22.45 12.57 35.55
CA PRO A 32 -21.13 12.18 35.09
C PRO A 32 -20.68 10.81 35.64
N SER A 33 -19.93 10.04 34.84
CA SER A 33 -19.25 8.82 35.29
C SER A 33 -17.76 8.82 34.94
N GLY A 34 -16.95 8.32 35.88
CA GLY A 34 -15.50 8.53 35.92
C GLY A 34 -14.67 7.59 35.03
N ARG A 35 -13.41 7.98 34.80
CA ARG A 35 -12.40 7.17 34.11
C ARG A 35 -12.03 5.92 34.91
N THR A 36 -11.98 4.77 34.25
CA THR A 36 -11.04 3.69 34.61
C THR A 36 -10.32 3.20 33.36
N THR A 37 -9.02 2.97 33.46
CA THR A 37 -8.15 2.54 32.36
C THR A 37 -8.02 1.02 32.35
N LYS A 38 -8.54 0.35 31.30
CA LYS A 38 -8.21 -1.05 31.00
C LYS A 38 -7.92 -1.24 29.51
N THR A 39 -6.86 -1.97 29.21
CA THR A 39 -6.37 -2.36 27.88
C THR A 39 -7.23 -3.46 27.26
N GLY A 40 -8.54 -3.27 27.14
CA GLY A 40 -9.44 -4.24 26.52
C GLY A 40 -9.56 -4.06 25.00
N VAL A 41 -9.63 -5.16 24.25
CA VAL A 41 -10.36 -5.22 22.96
C VAL A 41 -11.84 -5.31 23.32
N VAL A 42 -12.72 -4.60 22.59
CA VAL A 42 -14.17 -4.69 22.80
C VAL A 42 -14.74 -5.62 21.73
N ILE A 43 -14.98 -6.87 22.12
CA ILE A 43 -15.71 -7.87 21.34
C ILE A 43 -17.15 -7.86 21.82
N LYS A 44 -18.12 -7.77 20.89
CA LYS A 44 -19.55 -7.91 21.21
C LYS A 44 -20.20 -8.96 20.28
N PRO A 45 -20.94 -9.95 20.81
CA PRO A 45 -21.71 -10.86 19.96
C PRO A 45 -22.91 -10.11 19.35
N ARG A 46 -23.14 -10.28 18.04
CA ARG A 46 -24.26 -9.67 17.33
C ARG A 46 -25.58 -10.33 17.76
N ARG A 47 -26.52 -9.55 18.34
CA ARG A 47 -27.88 -10.04 18.61
C ARG A 47 -28.59 -10.33 17.28
N ARG A 48 -28.99 -11.58 17.04
CA ARG A 48 -29.97 -11.91 15.99
C ARG A 48 -31.30 -11.23 16.35
N ILE A 49 -31.89 -10.51 15.41
CA ILE A 49 -33.28 -10.06 15.51
C ILE A 49 -34.14 -11.29 15.17
N ALA A 50 -34.70 -11.92 16.19
CA ALA A 50 -35.71 -12.95 15.99
C ALA A 50 -37.03 -12.29 15.57
N ALA A 51 -37.55 -12.65 14.41
CA ALA A 51 -38.90 -12.27 14.01
C ALA A 51 -39.91 -13.07 14.84
N ASN A 52 -40.74 -12.38 15.63
CA ASN A 52 -41.85 -13.01 16.35
C ASN A 52 -43.02 -13.26 15.39
N SER A 53 -43.43 -14.52 15.27
CA SER A 53 -44.79 -14.90 14.88
C SER A 53 -45.19 -16.15 15.65
N ALA A 54 -46.38 -16.16 16.24
CA ALA A 54 -46.85 -17.25 17.09
C ALA A 54 -48.31 -17.61 16.78
N SER A 55 -48.56 -18.87 16.37
CA SER A 55 -49.79 -19.61 16.66
C SER A 55 -49.73 -21.06 16.13
N LYS A 56 -49.58 -22.01 17.07
CA LYS A 56 -50.20 -23.36 17.20
C LYS A 56 -50.67 -24.20 15.98
N GLU A 57 -50.29 -25.49 16.07
CA GLU A 57 -51.07 -26.73 15.78
C GLU A 57 -51.39 -27.05 14.27
N GLU A 58 -51.33 -28.30 13.77
CA GLU A 58 -51.25 -29.64 14.42
C GLU A 58 -50.70 -30.76 13.48
N GLN A 59 -50.37 -31.93 14.06
CA GLN A 59 -50.20 -33.28 13.47
C GLN A 59 -48.93 -33.72 12.68
N GLU A 60 -48.69 -35.04 12.73
CA GLU A 60 -47.38 -35.70 12.61
C GLU A 60 -47.19 -36.57 11.34
N HIS A 61 -45.93 -36.96 11.12
CA HIS A 61 -45.50 -38.18 10.41
C HIS A 61 -45.81 -38.34 8.90
N SER A 62 -44.81 -38.05 8.06
CA SER A 62 -44.27 -39.09 7.17
C SER A 62 -42.77 -38.91 6.83
N THR A 63 -42.01 -39.92 7.22
CA THR A 63 -40.88 -40.57 6.54
C THR A 63 -39.73 -39.76 5.90
N LEU A 64 -38.51 -40.14 6.33
CA LEU A 64 -37.21 -39.72 5.79
C LEU A 64 -37.14 -39.74 4.24
N SER A 65 -36.81 -38.60 3.63
CA SER A 65 -35.97 -38.53 2.42
C SER A 65 -35.39 -37.12 2.25
N SER A 66 -34.31 -37.00 1.46
CA SER A 66 -33.60 -35.75 1.10
C SER A 66 -33.12 -34.85 2.25
N LEU A 67 -32.18 -35.36 3.06
CA LEU A 67 -31.07 -34.52 3.53
C LEU A 67 -30.04 -34.41 2.40
N ASP A 68 -30.35 -33.57 1.41
CA ASP A 68 -29.37 -33.08 0.41
C ASP A 68 -29.60 -31.59 0.16
N SER A 69 -29.55 -30.81 1.23
CA SER A 69 -29.36 -29.37 1.14
C SER A 69 -27.87 -29.10 1.12
N GLY A 70 -27.34 -28.72 -0.04
CA GLY A 70 -25.94 -28.39 -0.27
C GLY A 70 -25.46 -27.15 0.47
N GLU A 71 -25.38 -27.22 1.81
CA GLU A 71 -24.48 -26.38 2.59
C GLU A 71 -23.05 -26.76 2.21
N THR A 72 -22.52 -26.06 1.21
CA THR A 72 -21.07 -26.00 0.98
C THR A 72 -20.42 -25.63 2.30
N THR A 73 -19.69 -26.58 2.89
CA THR A 73 -18.91 -26.39 4.11
C THR A 73 -17.80 -25.40 3.80
N LYS A 74 -18.10 -24.10 3.96
CA LYS A 74 -17.14 -23.01 3.75
C LYS A 74 -15.97 -23.22 4.71
N VAL A 75 -14.87 -23.71 4.17
CA VAL A 75 -13.63 -23.91 4.90
C VAL A 75 -13.20 -22.53 5.43
N PRO A 76 -12.99 -22.36 6.75
CA PRO A 76 -12.53 -21.08 7.28
C PRO A 76 -11.24 -20.65 6.57
N GLY A 77 -11.24 -19.43 6.02
CA GLY A 77 -10.14 -18.88 5.21
C GLY A 77 -10.42 -18.82 3.71
N THR A 78 -11.38 -19.59 3.16
CA THR A 78 -11.74 -19.54 1.72
C THR A 78 -12.90 -18.57 1.43
N GLN A 79 -13.05 -17.51 2.23
CA GLN A 79 -14.15 -16.55 2.09
C GLN A 79 -13.77 -15.47 1.09
N THR A 80 -14.73 -15.00 0.30
CA THR A 80 -14.48 -13.97 -0.71
C THR A 80 -14.77 -12.58 -0.14
N ILE A 81 -13.86 -11.62 -0.32
CA ILE A 81 -13.95 -10.27 0.25
C ILE A 81 -14.09 -9.23 -0.87
N TYR A 82 -15.12 -8.38 -0.76
CA TYR A 82 -15.31 -7.21 -1.61
C TYR A 82 -14.68 -5.99 -0.94
N VAL A 83 -13.77 -5.28 -1.63
CA VAL A 83 -13.09 -4.09 -1.09
C VAL A 83 -13.55 -2.84 -1.83
N LYS A 84 -14.44 -2.03 -1.24
CA LYS A 84 -14.82 -0.72 -1.80
C LYS A 84 -14.04 0.39 -1.12
N THR A 85 -13.41 1.24 -1.92
CA THR A 85 -12.67 2.40 -1.42
C THR A 85 -13.37 3.69 -1.83
N PHE A 86 -13.49 4.63 -0.89
CA PHE A 86 -13.93 6.00 -1.14
C PHE A 86 -12.87 6.99 -0.65
N GLY A 87 -12.45 7.96 -1.48
CA GLY A 87 -11.66 9.10 -1.02
C GLY A 87 -10.43 9.44 -1.85
N CYS A 88 -9.34 9.79 -1.15
CA CYS A 88 -8.08 10.23 -1.75
C CYS A 88 -7.09 9.07 -1.97
N SER A 89 -5.95 9.38 -2.60
CA SER A 89 -4.82 8.46 -2.78
C SER A 89 -4.37 7.78 -1.49
N HIS A 90 -4.39 8.47 -0.34
CA HIS A 90 -4.03 7.87 0.94
C HIS A 90 -5.00 6.73 1.30
N ASN A 91 -6.31 6.96 1.15
CA ASN A 91 -7.31 5.90 1.37
C ASN A 91 -7.19 4.76 0.34
N GLN A 92 -6.82 5.06 -0.91
CA GLN A 92 -6.50 4.02 -1.90
C GLN A 92 -5.32 3.16 -1.44
N SER A 93 -4.20 3.77 -1.02
CA SER A 93 -3.06 3.02 -0.48
C SER A 93 -3.40 2.22 0.77
N ASP A 94 -4.22 2.77 1.68
CA ASP A 94 -4.68 2.05 2.88
C ASP A 94 -5.47 0.78 2.47
N SER A 95 -6.33 0.86 1.46
CA SER A 95 -7.05 -0.29 0.92
C SER A 95 -6.15 -1.31 0.24
N GLU A 96 -5.17 -0.86 -0.54
CA GLU A 96 -4.19 -1.74 -1.20
C GLU A 96 -3.36 -2.55 -0.18
N TYR A 97 -2.99 -1.93 0.96
CA TYR A 97 -2.35 -2.63 2.08
C TYR A 97 -3.29 -3.59 2.80
N MET A 98 -4.57 -3.23 3.00
CA MET A 98 -5.55 -4.14 3.60
C MET A 98 -5.83 -5.35 2.69
N ALA A 99 -6.03 -5.11 1.40
CA ALA A 99 -6.20 -6.14 0.37
C ALA A 99 -5.00 -7.09 0.30
N GLY A 100 -3.78 -6.53 0.34
CA GLY A 100 -2.55 -7.34 0.32
C GLY A 100 -2.39 -8.24 1.54
N GLN A 101 -2.70 -7.76 2.74
CA GLN A 101 -2.68 -8.59 3.95
C GLN A 101 -3.72 -9.71 3.91
N LEU A 102 -4.94 -9.41 3.45
CA LEU A 102 -6.02 -10.41 3.32
C LEU A 102 -5.66 -11.48 2.29
N SER A 103 -5.14 -11.09 1.13
CA SER A 103 -4.65 -12.02 0.10
C SER A 103 -3.47 -12.86 0.59
N ALA A 104 -2.53 -12.29 1.35
CA ALA A 104 -1.42 -13.02 1.97
C ALA A 104 -1.88 -14.04 3.03
N TYR A 105 -3.05 -13.84 3.64
CA TYR A 105 -3.71 -14.78 4.54
C TYR A 105 -4.59 -15.82 3.82
N GLY A 106 -4.71 -15.76 2.50
CA GLY A 106 -5.46 -16.72 1.68
C GLY A 106 -6.88 -16.32 1.32
N TYR A 107 -7.34 -15.11 1.66
CA TYR A 107 -8.66 -14.63 1.25
C TYR A 107 -8.69 -14.19 -0.22
N ASP A 108 -9.68 -14.67 -0.96
CA ASP A 108 -9.95 -14.22 -2.34
C ASP A 108 -10.59 -12.83 -2.34
N LEU A 109 -10.18 -11.99 -3.29
CA LEU A 109 -10.71 -10.64 -3.49
C LEU A 109 -11.64 -10.61 -4.71
N THR A 110 -12.75 -9.90 -4.61
CA THR A 110 -13.72 -9.73 -5.71
C THR A 110 -14.11 -8.27 -5.92
N GLU A 111 -14.36 -7.91 -7.18
CA GLU A 111 -15.02 -6.65 -7.56
C GLU A 111 -16.56 -6.77 -7.60
N ALA A 112 -17.10 -8.00 -7.53
CA ALA A 112 -18.54 -8.26 -7.53
C ALA A 112 -19.08 -8.36 -6.09
N PRO A 113 -19.81 -7.35 -5.57
CA PRO A 113 -20.22 -7.31 -4.16
C PRO A 113 -21.15 -8.45 -3.76
N ASP A 114 -22.00 -8.92 -4.68
CA ASP A 114 -22.96 -10.00 -4.40
C ASP A 114 -22.27 -11.35 -4.16
N ASN A 115 -21.11 -11.58 -4.80
CA ASN A 115 -20.31 -12.79 -4.66
C ASN A 115 -19.44 -12.81 -3.39
N ALA A 116 -19.34 -11.71 -2.65
CA ALA A 116 -18.53 -11.64 -1.43
C ALA A 116 -19.28 -12.11 -0.18
N ASP A 117 -18.56 -12.75 0.73
CA ASP A 117 -19.03 -13.07 2.10
C ASP A 117 -18.98 -11.84 3.02
N LEU A 118 -17.96 -11.00 2.81
CA LEU A 118 -17.70 -9.80 3.62
C LEU A 118 -17.39 -8.60 2.73
N TRP A 119 -17.93 -7.43 3.08
CA TRP A 119 -17.57 -6.16 2.46
C TRP A 119 -16.67 -5.35 3.39
N LEU A 120 -15.46 -5.06 2.91
CA LEU A 120 -14.51 -4.13 3.51
C LEU A 120 -14.68 -2.76 2.82
N ILE A 121 -15.27 -1.80 3.53
CA ILE A 121 -15.57 -0.47 3.00
C ILE A 121 -14.58 0.52 3.62
N ASN A 122 -13.58 0.97 2.86
CA ASN A 122 -12.62 1.99 3.30
C ASN A 122 -13.10 3.40 2.93
N THR A 123 -13.03 4.34 3.88
CA THR A 123 -13.83 5.56 3.88
C THR A 123 -13.01 6.81 4.16
N CYS A 124 -13.40 7.92 3.56
CA CYS A 124 -12.73 9.20 3.72
C CYS A 124 -13.65 10.25 4.34
N THR A 125 -13.17 10.97 5.35
CA THR A 125 -13.93 12.09 5.97
C THR A 125 -13.91 13.36 5.14
N VAL A 126 -13.10 13.43 4.07
CA VAL A 126 -12.72 14.70 3.42
C VAL A 126 -13.76 15.18 2.41
N LYS A 127 -14.53 14.30 1.76
CA LYS A 127 -15.62 14.67 0.82
C LYS A 127 -16.97 14.17 1.33
N ASN A 128 -17.94 15.06 1.53
CA ASN A 128 -19.28 14.69 2.04
C ASN A 128 -20.07 13.74 1.11
N PRO A 129 -20.05 13.88 -0.23
CA PRO A 129 -20.71 12.92 -1.13
C PRO A 129 -20.20 11.48 -0.92
N SER A 130 -18.90 11.31 -0.66
CA SER A 130 -18.30 10.01 -0.33
C SER A 130 -18.83 9.43 0.98
N GLN A 131 -19.22 10.26 1.95
CA GLN A 131 -19.85 9.79 3.19
C GLN A 131 -21.28 9.28 2.93
N SER A 132 -22.11 10.01 2.17
CA SER A 132 -23.47 9.56 1.86
C SER A 132 -23.50 8.34 0.93
N ALA A 133 -22.52 8.21 0.01
CA ALA A 133 -22.34 6.99 -0.78
C ALA A 133 -21.97 5.78 0.11
N MET A 134 -21.07 5.98 1.09
CA MET A 134 -20.72 4.99 2.11
C MET A 134 -21.94 4.59 2.96
N GLU A 135 -22.73 5.54 3.47
CA GLU A 135 -23.93 5.27 4.29
C GLU A 135 -24.94 4.40 3.51
N ASN A 136 -25.17 4.71 2.23
CA ASN A 136 -26.02 3.92 1.36
C ASN A 136 -25.47 2.50 1.10
N LEU A 137 -24.16 2.34 0.93
CA LEU A 137 -23.53 1.02 0.74
C LEU A 137 -23.57 0.18 2.02
N ILE A 138 -23.30 0.77 3.18
CA ILE A 138 -23.43 0.10 4.49
C ILE A 138 -24.86 -0.39 4.68
N ARG A 139 -25.88 0.43 4.39
CA ARG A 139 -27.28 0.02 4.48
C ARG A 139 -27.60 -1.16 3.55
N LYS A 140 -27.24 -1.08 2.26
CA LYS A 140 -27.39 -2.19 1.31
C LYS A 140 -26.75 -3.48 1.81
N GLY A 141 -25.55 -3.40 2.39
CA GLY A 141 -24.85 -4.58 2.92
C GLY A 141 -25.52 -5.18 4.16
N LYS A 142 -26.08 -4.34 5.05
CA LYS A 142 -26.89 -4.79 6.20
C LYS A 142 -28.17 -5.49 5.73
N ASP A 143 -28.87 -4.89 4.77
CA ASP A 143 -30.12 -5.41 4.21
C ASP A 143 -29.89 -6.74 3.46
N ALA A 144 -28.76 -6.88 2.76
CA ALA A 144 -28.31 -8.11 2.11
C ALA A 144 -27.67 -9.15 3.08
N GLY A 145 -27.68 -8.89 4.40
CA GLY A 145 -27.17 -9.81 5.42
C GLY A 145 -25.66 -10.03 5.41
N LYS A 146 -24.88 -9.23 4.66
CA LYS A 146 -23.43 -9.39 4.51
C LYS A 146 -22.68 -9.10 5.82
N ALA A 147 -21.51 -9.72 5.99
CA ALA A 147 -20.56 -9.31 7.01
C ALA A 147 -19.92 -7.95 6.60
N LEU A 148 -19.78 -7.01 7.53
CA LEU A 148 -19.36 -5.63 7.22
C LEU A 148 -18.21 -5.17 8.12
N VAL A 149 -17.13 -4.72 7.47
CA VAL A 149 -16.01 -4.01 8.10
C VAL A 149 -15.91 -2.62 7.47
N VAL A 150 -16.00 -1.57 8.29
CA VAL A 150 -15.83 -0.19 7.84
C VAL A 150 -14.46 0.32 8.30
N ALA A 151 -13.61 0.67 7.33
CA ALA A 151 -12.26 1.12 7.55
C ALA A 151 -12.08 2.63 7.28
N GLY A 152 -10.97 3.19 7.77
CA GLY A 152 -10.47 4.48 7.31
C GLY A 152 -10.86 5.68 8.18
N CYS A 153 -10.98 6.83 7.53
CA CYS A 153 -11.04 8.12 8.22
C CYS A 153 -12.38 8.37 8.91
N VAL A 154 -13.51 7.91 8.33
CA VAL A 154 -14.85 8.19 8.88
C VAL A 154 -15.03 7.54 10.26
N PRO A 155 -14.82 6.22 10.44
CA PRO A 155 -14.93 5.63 11.75
C PRO A 155 -13.94 6.20 12.77
N GLN A 156 -12.74 6.64 12.34
CA GLN A 156 -11.76 7.24 13.25
C GLN A 156 -12.15 8.66 13.71
N GLY A 157 -12.64 9.49 12.77
CA GLY A 157 -12.96 10.91 13.00
C GLY A 157 -14.42 11.19 13.37
N SER A 158 -15.30 10.20 13.36
CA SER A 158 -16.74 10.34 13.71
C SER A 158 -17.29 9.00 14.24
N LYS A 159 -16.85 8.66 15.46
CA LYS A 159 -17.03 7.34 16.10
C LYS A 159 -18.50 6.98 16.40
N ASP A 160 -19.33 7.99 16.60
CA ASP A 160 -20.73 7.87 17.08
C ASP A 160 -21.76 7.97 15.94
N LEU A 161 -21.36 7.67 14.70
CA LEU A 161 -22.29 7.58 13.56
C LEU A 161 -23.16 6.33 13.69
N LYS A 162 -24.49 6.51 13.67
CA LYS A 162 -25.48 5.43 13.79
C LYS A 162 -25.30 4.33 12.73
N ASP A 163 -24.88 4.69 11.52
CA ASP A 163 -24.64 3.73 10.45
C ASP A 163 -23.51 2.74 10.78
N LEU A 164 -22.61 3.12 11.71
CA LEU A 164 -21.57 2.24 12.24
C LEU A 164 -22.05 1.33 13.38
N GLU A 165 -23.32 1.36 13.79
CA GLU A 165 -23.86 0.40 14.77
C GLU A 165 -24.04 -0.98 14.13
N GLY A 166 -23.55 -2.04 14.79
CA GLY A 166 -23.65 -3.42 14.29
C GLY A 166 -22.72 -3.74 13.11
N VAL A 167 -21.67 -2.95 12.87
CA VAL A 167 -20.59 -3.26 11.91
C VAL A 167 -19.24 -3.20 12.61
N SER A 168 -18.30 -4.01 12.16
CA SER A 168 -16.92 -3.97 12.65
C SER A 168 -16.15 -2.81 12.04
N VAL A 169 -15.09 -2.36 12.72
CA VAL A 169 -14.44 -1.08 12.44
C VAL A 169 -12.92 -1.13 12.57
N VAL A 170 -12.22 -0.59 11.56
CA VAL A 170 -10.76 -0.42 11.51
C VAL A 170 -10.39 1.06 11.33
N GLY A 171 -9.61 1.62 12.25
CA GLY A 171 -9.05 2.97 12.15
C GLY A 171 -7.83 3.05 11.23
N VAL A 172 -7.58 4.23 10.65
CA VAL A 172 -6.44 4.52 9.74
C VAL A 172 -5.05 4.14 10.27
N GLN A 173 -4.85 4.03 11.58
CA GLN A 173 -3.57 3.64 12.20
C GLN A 173 -3.49 2.15 12.55
N GLN A 174 -4.56 1.39 12.32
CA GLN A 174 -4.69 -0.03 12.68
C GLN A 174 -4.97 -0.94 11.47
N ILE A 175 -4.61 -0.49 10.25
CA ILE A 175 -4.82 -1.24 9.00
C ILE A 175 -3.95 -2.51 8.92
N ASP A 176 -2.88 -2.59 9.73
CA ASP A 176 -2.02 -3.74 9.99
C ASP A 176 -2.73 -4.90 10.71
N ARG A 177 -3.95 -4.65 11.22
CA ARG A 177 -4.79 -5.63 11.94
C ARG A 177 -6.12 -5.91 11.25
N VAL A 178 -6.23 -5.61 9.95
CA VAL A 178 -7.47 -5.82 9.19
C VAL A 178 -7.90 -7.29 9.18
N VAL A 179 -6.95 -8.23 9.14
CA VAL A 179 -7.22 -9.68 9.09
C VAL A 179 -7.96 -10.14 10.35
N GLU A 180 -7.48 -9.76 11.54
CA GLU A 180 -8.13 -10.04 12.83
C GLU A 180 -9.57 -9.54 12.85
N VAL A 181 -9.81 -8.33 12.35
CA VAL A 181 -11.15 -7.75 12.32
C VAL A 181 -12.05 -8.47 11.32
N VAL A 182 -11.53 -8.85 10.14
CA VAL A 182 -12.26 -9.63 9.14
C VAL A 182 -12.64 -11.01 9.68
N GLU A 183 -11.69 -11.75 10.26
CA GLU A 183 -11.94 -13.08 10.85
C GLU A 183 -13.03 -13.05 11.93
N GLU A 184 -12.94 -12.13 12.89
CA GLU A 184 -13.92 -12.01 13.96
C GLU A 184 -15.29 -11.56 13.44
N THR A 185 -15.33 -10.73 12.39
CA THR A 185 -16.59 -10.32 11.75
C THR A 185 -17.25 -11.47 11.00
N LEU A 186 -16.47 -12.33 10.34
CA LEU A 186 -16.96 -13.56 9.71
C LEU A 186 -17.52 -14.55 10.74
N LYS A 187 -16.95 -14.60 11.95
CA LYS A 187 -17.49 -15.36 13.11
C LYS A 187 -18.75 -14.74 13.71
N GLY A 188 -19.18 -13.56 13.25
CA GLY A 188 -20.38 -12.85 13.71
C GLY A 188 -20.17 -11.91 14.91
N HIS A 189 -18.92 -11.60 15.25
CA HIS A 189 -18.57 -10.64 16.29
C HIS A 189 -18.46 -9.21 15.74
N GLU A 190 -18.84 -8.21 16.54
CA GLU A 190 -18.50 -6.81 16.29
C GLU A 190 -17.17 -6.48 16.97
N VAL A 191 -16.18 -6.03 16.19
CA VAL A 191 -14.85 -5.61 16.66
C VAL A 191 -14.59 -4.16 16.29
N ARG A 192 -14.01 -3.37 17.21
CA ARG A 192 -13.64 -1.96 16.97
C ARG A 192 -12.18 -1.67 17.31
N LEU A 193 -11.35 -1.52 16.28
CA LEU A 193 -9.95 -1.10 16.39
C LEU A 193 -9.82 0.39 16.04
N LEU A 194 -9.96 1.26 17.05
CA LEU A 194 -9.96 2.72 16.92
C LEU A 194 -8.91 3.43 17.83
N ARG A 195 -7.94 2.67 18.34
CA ARG A 195 -6.83 3.21 19.14
C ARG A 195 -5.81 3.90 18.23
N ARG A 196 -5.00 4.77 18.82
CA ARG A 196 -3.82 5.32 18.16
C ARG A 196 -2.66 4.36 18.38
N SER A 197 -1.89 4.13 17.33
CA SER A 197 -0.74 3.22 17.26
C SER A 197 0.42 3.94 16.56
N SER A 198 1.57 3.28 16.47
CA SER A 198 2.65 3.68 15.56
C SER A 198 2.16 3.73 14.10
N LEU A 199 2.97 4.32 13.22
CA LEU A 199 2.76 4.22 11.78
C LEU A 199 2.72 2.74 11.34
N PRO A 200 1.78 2.32 10.47
CA PRO A 200 1.83 1.01 9.82
C PRO A 200 3.14 0.84 9.03
N SER A 201 3.67 -0.38 8.92
CA SER A 201 4.88 -0.59 8.12
C SER A 201 4.63 -0.36 6.63
N LEU A 202 5.60 0.27 5.94
CA LEU A 202 5.61 0.39 4.48
C LEU A 202 5.91 -0.95 3.77
N ASP A 203 6.37 -1.95 4.52
CA ASP A 203 6.66 -3.30 4.05
C ASP A 203 5.45 -4.25 4.16
N LEU A 204 4.29 -3.74 4.60
CA LEU A 204 3.05 -4.52 4.60
C LEU A 204 2.74 -5.03 3.18
N PRO A 205 2.25 -6.29 3.04
CA PRO A 205 1.79 -6.82 1.77
C PRO A 205 0.78 -5.89 1.11
N LYS A 206 0.94 -5.65 -0.19
CA LYS A 206 0.15 -4.65 -0.93
C LYS A 206 -0.33 -5.20 -2.27
N VAL A 207 -1.65 -5.29 -2.45
CA VAL A 207 -2.27 -5.60 -3.74
C VAL A 207 -2.70 -4.28 -4.37
N ARG A 208 -2.03 -3.89 -5.46
CA ARG A 208 -2.29 -2.62 -6.15
C ARG A 208 -3.54 -2.72 -7.01
N LYS A 209 -4.36 -1.66 -7.04
CA LYS A 209 -5.46 -1.55 -8.01
C LYS A 209 -4.92 -1.37 -9.43
N ASN A 210 -3.89 -0.55 -9.59
CA ASN A 210 -3.15 -0.40 -10.84
C ASN A 210 -1.70 -0.85 -10.62
N LYS A 211 -1.29 -1.96 -11.26
CA LYS A 211 0.05 -2.55 -11.07
C LYS A 211 1.20 -1.62 -11.49
N TYR A 212 0.95 -0.60 -12.31
CA TYR A 212 1.94 0.37 -12.76
C TYR A 212 2.06 1.61 -11.86
N VAL A 213 1.19 1.78 -10.86
CA VAL A 213 1.16 2.95 -9.96
C VAL A 213 1.41 2.50 -8.53
N GLU A 214 2.45 3.02 -7.87
CA GLU A 214 2.60 2.92 -6.42
C GLU A 214 2.20 4.23 -5.76
N ILE A 215 1.21 4.18 -4.87
CA ILE A 215 0.95 5.27 -3.94
C ILE A 215 1.80 5.07 -2.69
N VAL A 216 2.69 6.01 -2.37
CA VAL A 216 3.57 5.97 -1.19
C VAL A 216 3.13 7.04 -0.18
N PRO A 217 2.50 6.68 0.95
CA PRO A 217 2.30 7.61 2.07
C PRO A 217 3.66 8.01 2.67
N ILE A 218 4.01 9.30 2.62
CA ILE A 218 5.30 9.79 3.17
C ILE A 218 5.19 10.19 4.65
N ASN A 219 3.99 10.53 5.11
CA ASN A 219 3.63 10.76 6.50
C ASN A 219 2.13 10.50 6.69
N VAL A 220 1.69 10.44 7.94
CA VAL A 220 0.26 10.55 8.29
C VAL A 220 0.01 11.78 9.14
N GLY A 221 -1.24 12.24 9.16
CA GLY A 221 -1.68 13.34 10.00
C GLY A 221 -1.21 14.70 9.51
N CYS A 222 -1.61 15.75 10.23
CA CYS A 222 -1.40 17.13 9.79
C CYS A 222 -1.09 18.06 10.96
N LEU A 223 -0.20 19.04 10.73
CA LEU A 223 0.10 20.09 11.70
C LEU A 223 -1.05 21.10 11.82
N GLY A 224 -1.67 21.47 10.70
CA GLY A 224 -2.65 22.56 10.60
C GLY A 224 -3.91 22.39 11.47
N ALA A 225 -4.59 23.52 11.70
CA ALA A 225 -5.75 23.62 12.59
C ALA A 225 -6.98 24.26 11.90
N CYS A 226 -7.20 23.94 10.62
CA CYS A 226 -8.26 24.55 9.80
C CYS A 226 -9.66 24.33 10.41
N THR A 227 -10.48 25.38 10.48
CA THR A 227 -11.78 25.39 11.21
C THR A 227 -12.83 24.42 10.65
N TYR A 228 -12.66 23.91 9.43
CA TYR A 228 -13.59 23.02 8.74
C TYR A 228 -13.09 21.57 8.56
N CYS A 229 -11.80 21.32 8.81
CA CYS A 229 -11.16 20.09 8.34
C CYS A 229 -11.24 18.96 9.38
N LYS A 230 -11.62 17.75 8.96
CA LYS A 230 -11.64 16.54 9.82
C LYS A 230 -10.35 15.71 9.80
N THR A 231 -9.37 16.08 8.97
CA THR A 231 -8.13 15.31 8.78
C THR A 231 -7.36 15.07 10.08
N LYS A 232 -7.11 16.11 10.89
CA LYS A 232 -6.40 15.98 12.19
C LYS A 232 -7.18 15.16 13.23
N HIS A 233 -8.51 15.14 13.15
CA HIS A 233 -9.34 14.28 13.98
C HIS A 233 -9.26 12.80 13.55
N ALA A 234 -9.15 12.53 12.25
CA ALA A 234 -9.04 11.18 11.71
C ALA A 234 -7.60 10.63 11.76
N ARG A 235 -6.63 11.25 11.08
CA ARG A 235 -5.25 10.76 10.95
C ARG A 235 -4.28 11.25 12.03
N GLY A 236 -4.69 12.20 12.88
CA GLY A 236 -3.90 12.67 14.03
C GLY A 236 -2.93 13.79 13.71
N HIS A 237 -1.91 13.93 14.57
CA HIS A 237 -0.78 14.83 14.35
C HIS A 237 0.18 14.25 13.29
N LEU A 238 1.04 15.10 12.74
CA LEU A 238 2.12 14.69 11.85
C LEU A 238 2.95 13.56 12.48
N GLY A 239 3.12 12.47 11.71
CA GLY A 239 4.11 11.44 11.94
C GLY A 239 4.68 10.99 10.59
N SER A 240 5.95 11.28 10.34
CA SER A 240 6.64 11.03 9.08
C SER A 240 7.37 9.68 9.08
N TYR A 241 7.45 9.03 7.91
CA TYR A 241 8.32 7.87 7.74
C TYR A 241 9.78 8.32 7.55
N PRO A 242 10.78 7.58 8.08
CA PRO A 242 12.19 7.88 7.83
C PRO A 242 12.52 7.89 6.33
N VAL A 243 13.40 8.80 5.91
CA VAL A 243 13.82 8.96 4.50
C VAL A 243 14.29 7.62 3.90
N GLN A 244 15.09 6.86 4.65
CA GLN A 244 15.63 5.58 4.18
C GLN A 244 14.52 4.54 3.90
N SER A 245 13.51 4.43 4.76
CA SER A 245 12.37 3.53 4.56
C SER A 245 11.56 3.89 3.30
N LEU A 246 11.42 5.18 3.00
CA LEU A 246 10.77 5.65 1.78
C LEU A 246 11.61 5.38 0.52
N VAL A 247 12.93 5.57 0.62
CA VAL A 247 13.89 5.25 -0.45
C VAL A 247 13.87 3.76 -0.78
N ASP A 248 13.90 2.89 0.23
CA ASP A 248 13.93 1.44 0.01
C ASP A 248 12.58 0.90 -0.49
N ARG A 249 11.45 1.47 -0.02
CA ARG A 249 10.14 1.23 -0.64
C ARG A 249 10.15 1.60 -2.12
N VAL A 250 10.68 2.78 -2.48
CA VAL A 250 10.77 3.24 -3.87
C VAL A 250 11.63 2.31 -4.74
N LYS A 251 12.82 1.90 -4.27
CA LYS A 251 13.65 0.91 -4.98
C LYS A 251 12.90 -0.40 -5.22
N GLY A 252 12.23 -0.93 -4.19
CA GLY A 252 11.49 -2.17 -4.26
C GLY A 252 10.37 -2.15 -5.31
N VAL A 253 9.59 -1.07 -5.38
CA VAL A 253 8.49 -0.97 -6.36
C VAL A 253 8.97 -0.67 -7.79
N VAL A 254 10.09 0.06 -7.95
CA VAL A 254 10.75 0.22 -9.25
C VAL A 254 11.20 -1.12 -9.81
N ALA A 255 11.80 -1.98 -8.98
CA ALA A 255 12.20 -3.34 -9.36
C ALA A 255 10.98 -4.24 -9.72
N GLN A 256 9.80 -3.96 -9.16
CA GLN A 256 8.54 -4.62 -9.52
C GLN A 256 7.91 -4.09 -10.83
N GLY A 257 8.54 -3.12 -11.51
CA GLY A 257 8.09 -2.59 -12.79
C GLY A 257 7.08 -1.44 -12.70
N VAL A 258 6.95 -0.78 -11.55
CA VAL A 258 6.11 0.41 -11.39
C VAL A 258 6.61 1.56 -12.28
N LYS A 259 5.66 2.27 -12.91
CA LYS A 259 5.88 3.37 -13.87
C LYS A 259 5.52 4.74 -13.29
N GLU A 260 4.71 4.78 -12.25
CA GLU A 260 4.41 6.01 -11.52
C GLU A 260 4.46 5.81 -10.02
N ILE A 261 5.11 6.74 -9.32
CA ILE A 261 5.18 6.80 -7.86
C ILE A 261 4.46 8.07 -7.43
N TRP A 262 3.34 7.92 -6.74
CA TRP A 262 2.55 9.04 -6.24
C TRP A 262 2.83 9.21 -4.75
N LEU A 263 3.53 10.29 -4.39
CA LEU A 263 3.72 10.64 -2.99
C LEU A 263 2.40 11.14 -2.41
N SER A 264 1.94 10.53 -1.34
CA SER A 264 0.68 10.84 -0.68
C SER A 264 0.92 11.37 0.73
N SER A 265 0.19 12.42 1.08
CA SER A 265 0.20 13.03 2.41
C SER A 265 -1.06 13.88 2.58
N GLU A 266 -1.36 14.21 3.83
CA GLU A 266 -2.30 15.28 4.18
C GLU A 266 -1.73 16.68 3.88
N ASP A 267 -0.41 16.81 3.84
CA ASP A 267 0.35 18.00 3.46
C ASP A 267 1.82 17.60 3.20
N THR A 268 2.23 17.42 1.93
CA THR A 268 3.58 16.96 1.61
C THR A 268 4.66 17.95 2.07
N GLY A 269 4.38 19.25 2.04
CA GLY A 269 5.29 20.29 2.50
C GLY A 269 5.66 20.18 3.98
N ALA A 270 4.79 19.58 4.80
CA ALA A 270 5.04 19.38 6.23
C ALA A 270 5.90 18.16 6.56
N TYR A 271 6.28 17.34 5.56
CA TYR A 271 7.09 16.13 5.78
C TYR A 271 8.40 16.43 6.52
N GLY A 272 8.75 15.57 7.48
CA GLY A 272 10.07 15.54 8.11
C GLY A 272 10.26 16.54 9.26
N ILE A 273 9.36 17.51 9.44
CA ILE A 273 9.41 18.51 10.52
C ILE A 273 9.46 17.84 11.90
N ASP A 274 8.73 16.74 12.08
CA ASP A 274 8.72 15.90 13.29
C ASP A 274 9.97 15.03 13.47
N LEU A 275 10.77 14.84 12.42
CA LEU A 275 12.02 14.06 12.41
C LEU A 275 13.28 14.95 12.36
N GLY A 276 13.15 16.28 12.30
CA GLY A 276 14.28 17.19 12.13
C GLY A 276 14.89 17.20 10.72
N THR A 277 14.13 16.79 9.71
CA THR A 277 14.50 16.84 8.27
C THR A 277 13.45 17.65 7.49
N ASP A 278 13.58 17.75 6.17
CA ASP A 278 12.63 18.46 5.32
C ASP A 278 12.23 17.68 4.05
N LEU A 279 11.20 18.19 3.36
CA LEU A 279 10.71 17.64 2.09
C LEU A 279 11.79 17.65 0.97
N PRO A 280 12.59 18.71 0.76
CA PRO A 280 13.69 18.67 -0.20
C PRO A 280 14.69 17.53 0.04
N THR A 281 15.05 17.24 1.30
CA THR A 281 15.98 16.16 1.64
C THR A 281 15.42 14.80 1.22
N LEU A 282 14.14 14.53 1.53
CA LEU A 282 13.46 13.33 1.04
C LEU A 282 13.45 13.27 -0.49
N LEU A 283 12.96 14.33 -1.15
CA LEU A 283 12.77 14.33 -2.60
C LEU A 283 14.09 14.15 -3.35
N ASN A 284 15.19 14.76 -2.90
CA ASN A 284 16.53 14.54 -3.45
C ASN A 284 16.97 13.07 -3.32
N ALA A 285 16.73 12.44 -2.15
CA ALA A 285 17.03 11.03 -1.94
C ALA A 285 16.17 10.10 -2.83
N LEU A 286 14.91 10.45 -3.07
CA LEU A 286 14.01 9.70 -3.95
C LEU A 286 14.42 9.83 -5.43
N VAL A 287 14.68 11.04 -5.95
CA VAL A 287 15.06 11.20 -7.37
C VAL A 287 16.40 10.54 -7.69
N ALA A 288 17.32 10.48 -6.72
CA ALA A 288 18.62 9.80 -6.87
C ALA A 288 18.52 8.29 -7.12
N VAL A 289 17.40 7.65 -6.75
CA VAL A 289 17.14 6.22 -6.96
C VAL A 289 16.16 5.91 -8.09
N LEU A 290 15.66 6.93 -8.82
CA LEU A 290 14.81 6.73 -9.98
C LEU A 290 15.62 6.25 -11.21
N PRO A 291 15.02 5.43 -12.10
CA PRO A 291 15.65 4.99 -13.34
C PRO A 291 16.08 6.16 -14.25
N LYS A 292 17.36 6.14 -14.69
CA LYS A 292 17.96 7.16 -15.57
C LYS A 292 17.38 7.18 -16.99
N ASP A 293 16.79 6.07 -17.43
CA ASP A 293 16.08 5.93 -18.70
C ASP A 293 14.70 6.61 -18.70
N ARG A 294 14.27 7.13 -17.54
CA ARG A 294 12.96 7.77 -17.31
C ARG A 294 11.80 6.78 -17.44
N SER A 295 12.01 5.49 -17.16
CA SER A 295 10.93 4.49 -17.17
C SER A 295 9.83 4.76 -16.14
N THR A 296 10.15 5.49 -15.08
CA THR A 296 9.30 5.69 -13.91
C THR A 296 9.28 7.16 -13.50
N MET A 297 8.08 7.71 -13.31
CA MET A 297 7.85 9.10 -12.93
C MET A 297 7.45 9.24 -11.45
N LEU A 298 7.90 10.31 -10.81
CA LEU A 298 7.51 10.71 -9.46
C LEU A 298 6.49 11.86 -9.53
N ARG A 299 5.33 11.69 -8.89
CA ARG A 299 4.32 12.73 -8.67
C ARG A 299 4.36 13.20 -7.23
N ILE A 300 4.63 14.47 -7.00
CA ILE A 300 4.55 15.09 -5.68
C ILE A 300 3.07 15.29 -5.32
N GLY A 301 2.67 14.92 -4.11
CA GLY A 301 1.31 15.12 -3.60
C GLY A 301 1.03 16.58 -3.21
N MET A 302 -0.22 16.83 -2.81
CA MET A 302 -0.70 18.15 -2.38
C MET A 302 0.16 18.75 -1.24
N THR A 303 0.51 20.04 -1.36
CA THR A 303 1.23 20.81 -0.34
C THR A 303 0.51 22.13 -0.03
N ASN A 304 0.44 22.53 1.25
CA ASN A 304 -0.07 23.86 1.60
C ASN A 304 1.04 24.93 1.48
N PRO A 305 0.69 26.21 1.23
CA PRO A 305 1.67 27.31 1.11
C PRO A 305 2.67 27.47 2.29
N PRO A 306 2.30 27.40 3.59
CA PRO A 306 3.20 27.77 4.69
C PRO A 306 4.52 27.01 4.75
N TYR A 307 4.50 25.73 4.35
CA TYR A 307 5.67 24.86 4.42
C TYR A 307 6.48 24.91 3.12
N ILE A 308 5.82 24.93 1.96
CA ILE A 308 6.51 24.97 0.66
C ILE A 308 7.22 26.32 0.39
N LEU A 309 6.71 27.42 0.96
CA LEU A 309 7.29 28.77 0.86
C LEU A 309 8.76 28.87 1.28
N LYS A 310 9.22 27.97 2.17
CA LYS A 310 10.60 27.95 2.69
C LYS A 310 11.59 27.25 1.76
N HIS A 311 11.09 26.57 0.73
CA HIS A 311 11.87 25.63 -0.09
C HIS A 311 11.61 25.78 -1.59
N LEU A 312 11.07 26.92 -2.04
CA LEU A 312 10.57 27.10 -3.42
C LEU A 312 11.61 26.81 -4.50
N GLU A 313 12.85 27.28 -4.33
CA GLU A 313 13.95 27.05 -5.27
C GLU A 313 14.34 25.57 -5.35
N SER A 314 14.46 24.89 -4.20
CA SER A 314 14.76 23.46 -4.13
C SER A 314 13.64 22.62 -4.76
N ILE A 315 12.38 22.97 -4.49
CA ILE A 315 11.20 22.30 -5.05
C ILE A 315 11.10 22.54 -6.56
N ALA A 316 11.41 23.75 -7.04
CA ALA A 316 11.49 24.03 -8.47
C ALA A 316 12.60 23.22 -9.15
N ALA A 317 13.77 23.06 -8.52
CA ALA A 317 14.84 22.20 -9.04
C ALA A 317 14.39 20.73 -9.15
N ILE A 318 13.65 20.23 -8.15
CA ILE A 318 13.09 18.87 -8.16
C ILE A 318 12.01 18.70 -9.24
N LEU A 319 11.07 19.65 -9.39
CA LEU A 319 10.04 19.60 -10.44
C LEU A 319 10.62 19.68 -11.86
N ASN A 320 11.79 20.31 -12.02
CA ASN A 320 12.53 20.31 -13.28
C ASN A 320 13.16 18.94 -13.61
N HIS A 321 13.39 18.06 -12.63
CA HIS A 321 14.03 16.76 -12.84
C HIS A 321 13.31 15.92 -13.91
N PRO A 322 14.02 15.21 -14.81
CA PRO A 322 13.40 14.50 -15.94
C PRO A 322 12.49 13.33 -15.56
N CYS A 323 12.62 12.79 -14.34
CA CYS A 323 11.78 11.70 -13.81
C CYS A 323 10.75 12.21 -12.78
N VAL A 324 10.49 13.52 -12.73
CA VAL A 324 9.47 14.15 -11.87
C VAL A 324 8.48 14.87 -12.78
N TYR A 325 7.19 14.77 -12.47
CA TYR A 325 6.17 15.53 -13.20
C TYR A 325 6.29 17.03 -12.88
N SER A 326 6.20 17.88 -13.90
CA SER A 326 6.03 19.33 -13.78
C SER A 326 4.57 19.66 -13.42
N PHE A 327 4.12 19.12 -12.30
CA PHE A 327 2.78 19.26 -11.74
C PHE A 327 2.87 19.41 -10.22
N LEU A 328 2.11 20.36 -9.65
CA LEU A 328 1.98 20.49 -8.21
C LEU A 328 0.56 20.94 -7.81
N HIS A 329 0.02 20.32 -6.76
CA HIS A 329 -1.28 20.67 -6.20
C HIS A 329 -1.11 21.56 -4.97
N VAL A 330 -1.49 22.83 -5.09
CA VAL A 330 -1.36 23.85 -4.03
C VAL A 330 -2.73 24.46 -3.73
N PRO A 331 -3.48 23.95 -2.73
CA PRO A 331 -4.77 24.52 -2.30
C PRO A 331 -4.68 25.97 -1.82
N VAL A 332 -5.36 26.90 -2.51
CA VAL A 332 -5.58 28.25 -1.99
C VAL A 332 -6.83 28.32 -1.09
N GLN A 333 -7.89 27.57 -1.42
CA GLN A 333 -9.19 27.47 -0.73
C GLN A 333 -10.13 28.66 -0.89
N SER A 334 -9.61 29.89 -0.93
CA SER A 334 -10.37 31.12 -1.22
C SER A 334 -9.42 32.22 -1.69
N GLY A 335 -9.89 33.13 -2.55
CA GLY A 335 -9.17 34.34 -2.94
C GLY A 335 -9.36 35.54 -1.99
N SER A 336 -9.88 35.33 -0.78
CA SER A 336 -10.00 36.38 0.25
C SER A 336 -9.30 36.03 1.56
N ASP A 337 -8.41 36.92 2.01
CA ASP A 337 -7.74 36.82 3.32
C ASP A 337 -8.72 36.85 4.51
N ASN A 338 -9.90 37.45 4.36
CA ASN A 338 -10.95 37.41 5.37
C ASN A 338 -11.48 35.97 5.54
N VAL A 339 -11.76 35.31 4.43
CA VAL A 339 -12.21 33.90 4.40
C VAL A 339 -11.09 32.96 4.83
N LEU A 340 -9.86 33.14 4.37
CA LEU A 340 -8.70 32.34 4.79
C LEU A 340 -8.45 32.42 6.30
N ARG A 341 -8.62 33.61 6.89
CA ARG A 341 -8.55 33.80 8.35
C ARG A 341 -9.71 33.10 9.07
N GLY A 342 -10.94 33.18 8.55
CA GLY A 342 -12.09 32.41 9.06
C GLY A 342 -11.92 30.89 8.96
N MET A 343 -11.22 30.42 7.91
CA MET A 343 -10.79 29.04 7.73
C MET A 343 -9.66 28.62 8.70
N ASN A 344 -9.04 29.56 9.41
CA ASN A 344 -7.81 29.40 10.18
C ASN A 344 -6.67 28.79 9.33
N ARG A 345 -6.40 29.43 8.18
CA ARG A 345 -5.20 29.19 7.37
C ARG A 345 -4.05 30.08 7.86
N GLU A 346 -2.85 29.51 7.91
CA GLU A 346 -1.60 30.17 8.33
C GLU A 346 -0.88 30.84 7.15
N TYR A 347 -1.64 31.30 6.15
CA TYR A 347 -1.15 31.98 4.94
C TYR A 347 -2.23 32.91 4.38
N THR A 348 -1.77 33.89 3.60
CA THR A 348 -2.60 34.84 2.83
C THR A 348 -2.72 34.45 1.36
N VAL A 349 -3.58 35.14 0.62
CA VAL A 349 -3.61 35.10 -0.85
C VAL A 349 -2.26 35.54 -1.43
N GLY A 350 -1.61 36.56 -0.84
CA GLY A 350 -0.29 37.02 -1.26
C GLY A 350 0.81 35.95 -1.10
N ASP A 351 0.75 35.18 -0.01
CA ASP A 351 1.62 34.02 0.21
C ASP A 351 1.40 32.93 -0.84
N PHE A 352 0.15 32.63 -1.18
CA PHE A 352 -0.18 31.70 -2.28
C PHE A 352 0.34 32.21 -3.63
N LYS A 353 0.14 33.48 -3.96
CA LYS A 353 0.68 34.10 -5.18
C LYS A 353 2.19 33.95 -5.25
N LYS A 354 2.91 34.25 -4.15
CA LYS A 354 4.36 34.08 -4.07
C LYS A 354 4.82 32.65 -4.38
N VAL A 355 4.09 31.62 -3.92
CA VAL A 355 4.33 30.22 -4.31
C VAL A 355 4.11 30.03 -5.81
N ALA A 356 2.92 30.39 -6.30
CA ALA A 356 2.51 30.18 -7.69
C ALA A 356 3.44 30.88 -8.68
N ASP A 357 3.66 32.18 -8.52
CA ASP A 357 4.47 33.01 -9.40
C ASP A 357 5.94 32.56 -9.45
N THR A 358 6.47 32.12 -8.30
CA THR A 358 7.85 31.64 -8.22
C THR A 358 8.01 30.31 -8.93
N LEU A 359 7.08 29.36 -8.72
CA LEU A 359 7.16 28.04 -9.35
C LEU A 359 6.87 28.11 -10.86
N LEU A 360 5.86 28.88 -11.30
CA LEU A 360 5.55 29.10 -12.72
C LEU A 360 6.71 29.78 -13.48
N ARG A 361 7.50 30.62 -12.81
CA ARG A 361 8.68 31.27 -13.37
C ARG A 361 9.92 30.36 -13.42
N LEU A 362 10.06 29.42 -12.48
CA LEU A 362 11.26 28.57 -12.35
C LEU A 362 11.10 27.17 -12.97
N VAL A 363 9.88 26.72 -13.24
CA VAL A 363 9.57 25.39 -13.79
C VAL A 363 8.79 25.58 -15.10
N PRO A 364 9.42 25.37 -16.27
CA PRO A 364 8.74 25.41 -17.56
C PRO A 364 7.57 24.44 -17.61
N ASP A 365 6.49 24.88 -18.27
CA ASP A 365 5.25 24.11 -18.48
C ASP A 365 4.60 23.56 -17.19
N LEU A 366 4.88 24.16 -16.03
CA LEU A 366 4.31 23.72 -14.74
C LEU A 366 2.79 23.85 -14.72
N HIS A 367 2.11 22.75 -14.43
CA HIS A 367 0.68 22.74 -14.15
C HIS A 367 0.42 22.83 -12.65
N LEU A 368 -0.25 23.91 -12.24
CA LEU A 368 -0.72 24.08 -10.86
C LEU A 368 -2.19 23.67 -10.74
N ALA A 369 -2.46 22.70 -9.86
CA ALA A 369 -3.81 22.38 -9.41
C ALA A 369 -4.13 23.12 -8.11
N THR A 370 -5.39 23.51 -7.90
CA THR A 370 -5.84 24.11 -6.63
C THR A 370 -7.28 23.73 -6.28
N ASP A 371 -7.66 23.90 -5.01
CA ASP A 371 -9.04 23.72 -4.53
C ASP A 371 -9.62 25.05 -4.06
N ILE A 372 -10.93 25.24 -4.26
CA ILE A 372 -11.73 26.35 -3.73
C ILE A 372 -12.94 25.81 -2.97
N ILE A 373 -13.26 26.41 -1.83
CA ILE A 373 -14.47 26.13 -1.06
C ILE A 373 -15.40 27.35 -1.12
N CYS A 374 -16.40 27.31 -1.99
CA CYS A 374 -17.43 28.35 -2.08
C CYS A 374 -18.39 28.29 -0.88
N GLY A 375 -18.82 29.44 -0.39
CA GLY A 375 -19.85 29.55 0.64
C GLY A 375 -19.37 29.27 2.06
N PHE A 376 -18.08 29.48 2.33
CA PHE A 376 -17.55 29.35 3.69
C PHE A 376 -18.32 30.29 4.66
N PRO A 377 -18.58 29.89 5.93
CA PRO A 377 -19.34 30.71 6.87
C PRO A 377 -18.73 32.11 7.07
N GLY A 378 -19.44 33.14 6.63
CA GLY A 378 -19.00 34.54 6.66
C GLY A 378 -18.54 35.13 5.31
N GLU A 379 -18.40 34.33 4.26
CA GLU A 379 -17.99 34.77 2.92
C GLU A 379 -18.98 35.79 2.32
N THR A 380 -18.52 37.02 2.09
CA THR A 380 -19.32 38.10 1.48
C THR A 380 -19.38 37.98 -0.06
N ALA A 381 -20.00 38.95 -0.74
CA ALA A 381 -19.95 39.00 -2.21
C ALA A 381 -18.57 39.43 -2.71
N GLU A 382 -17.94 40.37 -2.00
CA GLU A 382 -16.59 40.90 -2.28
C GLU A 382 -15.53 39.80 -2.09
N ASP A 383 -15.68 38.97 -1.05
CA ASP A 383 -14.83 37.79 -0.82
C ASP A 383 -14.89 36.78 -1.99
N PHE A 384 -16.08 36.60 -2.56
CA PHE A 384 -16.29 35.72 -3.70
C PHE A 384 -15.76 36.32 -5.01
N GLU A 385 -15.96 37.61 -5.25
CA GLU A 385 -15.38 38.31 -6.42
C GLU A 385 -13.84 38.30 -6.39
N ALA A 386 -13.21 38.43 -5.22
CA ALA A 386 -11.77 38.26 -5.07
C ALA A 386 -11.30 36.84 -5.45
N THR A 387 -12.12 35.82 -5.13
CA THR A 387 -11.90 34.43 -5.55
C THR A 387 -12.06 34.25 -7.07
N MET A 388 -13.08 34.87 -7.67
CA MET A 388 -13.27 34.88 -9.13
C MET A 388 -12.12 35.60 -9.86
N ALA A 389 -11.60 36.70 -9.30
CA ALA A 389 -10.46 37.43 -9.84
C ALA A 389 -9.18 36.58 -9.84
N LEU A 390 -8.88 35.89 -8.72
CA LEU A 390 -7.71 35.00 -8.63
C LEU A 390 -7.76 33.86 -9.67
N VAL A 391 -8.95 33.29 -9.90
CA VAL A 391 -9.11 32.21 -10.90
C VAL A 391 -9.03 32.74 -12.34
N LYS A 392 -9.50 33.97 -12.61
CA LYS A 392 -9.29 34.66 -13.91
C LYS A 392 -7.82 34.96 -14.19
N GLU A 393 -7.05 35.29 -13.15
CA GLU A 393 -5.63 35.67 -13.22
C GLU A 393 -4.75 34.46 -13.57
N TYR A 394 -4.86 33.36 -12.82
CA TYR A 394 -4.00 32.19 -12.99
C TYR A 394 -4.49 31.16 -14.00
N LYS A 395 -5.79 31.14 -14.34
CA LYS A 395 -6.41 30.19 -15.29
C LYS A 395 -5.97 28.73 -15.08
N PHE A 396 -5.98 28.27 -13.83
CA PHE A 396 -5.47 26.96 -13.41
C PHE A 396 -5.95 25.82 -14.35
N PRO A 397 -5.06 24.96 -14.86
CA PRO A 397 -5.46 23.81 -15.67
C PRO A 397 -6.39 22.83 -14.94
N GLN A 398 -6.25 22.73 -13.61
CA GLN A 398 -7.05 21.88 -12.75
C GLN A 398 -7.54 22.67 -11.53
N LEU A 399 -8.87 22.83 -11.42
CA LEU A 399 -9.52 23.54 -10.33
C LEU A 399 -10.60 22.67 -9.67
N HIS A 400 -10.41 22.30 -8.41
CA HIS A 400 -11.42 21.56 -7.65
C HIS A 400 -12.36 22.53 -6.93
N ILE A 401 -13.57 22.67 -7.45
CA ILE A 401 -14.61 23.53 -6.85
C ILE A 401 -15.45 22.69 -5.89
N SER A 402 -15.49 23.07 -4.62
CA SER A 402 -16.31 22.45 -3.58
C SER A 402 -17.26 23.46 -2.95
N GLN A 403 -18.45 23.01 -2.55
CA GLN A 403 -19.33 23.79 -1.67
C GLN A 403 -18.92 23.56 -0.20
N PHE A 404 -19.04 24.58 0.65
CA PHE A 404 -18.87 24.39 2.09
C PHE A 404 -20.00 23.52 2.66
N TYR A 405 -19.61 22.44 3.33
CA TYR A 405 -20.51 21.62 4.14
C TYR A 405 -20.06 21.64 5.61
N PRO A 406 -20.95 21.95 6.57
CA PRO A 406 -20.62 21.90 7.99
C PRO A 406 -20.41 20.45 8.43
N ARG A 407 -19.33 20.21 9.20
CA ARG A 407 -18.96 18.86 9.67
C ARG A 407 -19.08 18.78 11.19
N PRO A 408 -19.92 17.88 11.75
CA PRO A 408 -20.10 17.78 13.19
C PRO A 408 -18.77 17.70 13.96
N GLY A 409 -18.63 18.49 15.02
CA GLY A 409 -17.41 18.62 15.83
C GLY A 409 -16.44 19.73 15.39
N THR A 410 -16.49 20.19 14.14
CA THR A 410 -15.57 21.26 13.66
C THR A 410 -16.03 22.66 14.11
N PRO A 411 -15.11 23.62 14.33
CA PRO A 411 -15.48 25.01 14.63
C PRO A 411 -16.41 25.66 13.59
N ALA A 412 -16.13 25.48 12.30
CA ALA A 412 -16.90 26.07 11.21
C ALA A 412 -18.35 25.54 11.13
N ALA A 413 -18.63 24.34 11.66
CA ALA A 413 -19.99 23.82 11.73
C ALA A 413 -20.91 24.59 12.70
N ARG A 414 -20.34 25.41 13.61
CA ARG A 414 -21.10 26.28 14.53
C ARG A 414 -21.21 27.73 14.04
N MET A 415 -20.57 28.09 12.93
CA MET A 415 -20.59 29.45 12.38
C MET A 415 -21.87 29.72 11.57
N LYS A 416 -22.27 30.99 11.46
CA LYS A 416 -23.44 31.40 10.67
C LYS A 416 -23.20 31.10 9.19
N ARG A 417 -24.02 30.21 8.63
CA ARG A 417 -23.89 29.74 7.23
C ARG A 417 -24.34 30.79 6.23
N VAL A 418 -23.68 30.83 5.08
CA VAL A 418 -24.19 31.47 3.86
C VAL A 418 -25.44 30.69 3.38
N PRO A 419 -26.51 31.34 2.89
CA PRO A 419 -27.71 30.65 2.41
C PRO A 419 -27.40 29.65 1.30
N THR A 420 -27.98 28.45 1.36
CA THR A 420 -27.68 27.35 0.40
C THR A 420 -27.89 27.73 -1.07
N ALA A 421 -28.87 28.59 -1.36
CA ALA A 421 -29.11 29.10 -2.72
C ALA A 421 -27.92 29.92 -3.25
N GLU A 422 -27.35 30.79 -2.40
CA GLU A 422 -26.18 31.62 -2.72
C GLU A 422 -24.92 30.76 -2.89
N VAL A 423 -24.72 29.74 -2.04
CA VAL A 423 -23.60 28.79 -2.19
C VAL A 423 -23.69 28.00 -3.51
N LYS A 424 -24.91 27.60 -3.91
CA LYS A 424 -25.16 26.94 -5.20
C LYS A 424 -24.96 27.89 -6.39
N LYS A 425 -25.33 29.17 -6.27
CA LYS A 425 -25.09 30.20 -7.27
C LYS A 425 -23.58 30.41 -7.48
N ARG A 426 -22.84 30.73 -6.42
CA ARG A 426 -21.38 30.97 -6.44
C ARG A 426 -20.60 29.81 -7.03
N SER A 427 -20.92 28.57 -6.63
CA SER A 427 -20.23 27.39 -7.19
C SER A 427 -20.51 27.22 -8.69
N ARG A 428 -21.74 27.46 -9.18
CA ARG A 428 -22.05 27.44 -10.61
C ARG A 428 -21.35 28.55 -11.40
N GLU A 429 -21.28 29.76 -10.85
CA GLU A 429 -20.60 30.90 -11.48
C GLU A 429 -19.09 30.64 -11.59
N LEU A 430 -18.47 30.09 -10.54
CA LEU A 430 -17.06 29.70 -10.56
C LEU A 430 -16.79 28.53 -11.53
N THR A 431 -17.69 27.54 -11.59
CA THR A 431 -17.61 26.44 -12.57
C THR A 431 -17.70 26.99 -14.00
N SER A 432 -18.67 27.86 -14.29
CA SER A 432 -18.84 28.47 -15.61
C SER A 432 -17.62 29.31 -16.03
N LEU A 433 -17.01 30.03 -15.08
CA LEU A 433 -15.76 30.75 -15.30
C LEU A 433 -14.62 29.78 -15.63
N PHE A 434 -14.43 28.72 -14.84
CA PHE A 434 -13.38 27.73 -15.08
C PHE A 434 -13.56 27.06 -16.44
N GLU A 435 -14.79 26.69 -16.80
CA GLU A 435 -15.17 26.07 -18.08
C GLU A 435 -14.93 26.98 -19.29
N SER A 436 -14.89 28.32 -19.09
CA SER A 436 -14.58 29.28 -20.17
C SER A 436 -13.13 29.29 -20.64
N PHE A 437 -12.21 28.65 -19.90
CA PHE A 437 -10.79 28.58 -20.27
C PHE A 437 -10.49 27.45 -21.27
N ASP A 438 -9.35 27.55 -21.96
CA ASP A 438 -8.76 26.46 -22.72
C ASP A 438 -7.34 26.19 -22.19
N PRO A 439 -7.18 25.27 -21.20
CA PRO A 439 -5.92 25.10 -20.49
C PRO A 439 -4.84 24.37 -21.30
N TYR A 440 -5.22 23.76 -22.43
CA TYR A 440 -4.32 22.97 -23.29
C TYR A 440 -4.16 23.60 -24.68
N SER A 441 -4.58 24.85 -24.83
CA SER A 441 -4.47 25.60 -26.08
C SER A 441 -3.04 25.62 -26.61
N GLY A 442 -2.87 25.29 -27.90
CA GLY A 442 -1.54 25.18 -28.51
C GLY A 442 -0.75 23.91 -28.14
N MET A 443 -1.36 22.90 -27.50
CA MET A 443 -0.76 21.56 -27.45
C MET A 443 -0.90 20.78 -28.77
N GLU A 444 -1.91 21.10 -29.58
CA GLU A 444 -2.16 20.42 -30.86
C GLU A 444 -0.94 20.50 -31.79
N GLY A 445 -0.58 19.36 -32.40
CA GLY A 445 0.59 19.22 -33.27
C GLY A 445 1.92 19.06 -32.54
N LYS A 446 2.02 19.33 -31.23
CA LYS A 446 3.26 19.10 -30.45
C LYS A 446 3.59 17.61 -30.33
N LEU A 447 4.89 17.32 -30.16
CA LEU A 447 5.42 16.00 -29.84
C LEU A 447 5.74 15.93 -28.35
N GLU A 448 4.97 15.15 -27.60
CA GLU A 448 5.10 14.97 -26.15
C GLU A 448 5.57 13.57 -25.81
N ARG A 449 6.31 13.41 -24.71
CA ARG A 449 6.53 12.08 -24.12
C ARG A 449 5.42 11.77 -23.14
N VAL A 450 4.83 10.59 -23.30
CA VAL A 450 3.67 10.12 -22.53
C VAL A 450 4.01 8.81 -21.83
N TRP A 451 3.73 8.73 -20.53
CA TRP A 451 3.80 7.50 -19.73
C TRP A 451 2.40 6.90 -19.66
N VAL A 452 2.21 5.68 -20.18
CA VAL A 452 0.89 5.06 -20.34
C VAL A 452 0.69 4.01 -19.26
N THR A 453 -0.30 4.23 -18.39
CA THR A 453 -0.46 3.48 -17.14
C THR A 453 -1.88 3.04 -16.86
N ASP A 454 -2.90 3.64 -17.49
CA ASP A 454 -4.31 3.39 -17.16
C ASP A 454 -5.18 3.16 -18.40
N LEU A 455 -6.42 2.72 -18.16
CA LEU A 455 -7.46 2.56 -19.17
C LEU A 455 -8.51 3.66 -18.95
N ALA A 456 -9.00 4.28 -20.02
CA ALA A 456 -10.05 5.28 -19.93
C ALA A 456 -11.37 4.64 -19.48
N SER A 457 -12.26 5.46 -18.92
CA SER A 457 -13.61 5.02 -18.48
C SER A 457 -14.49 4.49 -19.61
N ASP A 458 -14.16 4.78 -20.87
CA ASP A 458 -14.82 4.20 -22.04
C ASP A 458 -14.39 2.75 -22.35
N GLY A 459 -13.35 2.24 -21.69
CA GLY A 459 -12.81 0.90 -21.89
C GLY A 459 -12.12 0.67 -23.24
N ILE A 460 -11.89 1.73 -24.04
CA ILE A 460 -11.39 1.68 -25.42
C ILE A 460 -10.05 2.38 -25.57
N HIS A 461 -9.87 3.53 -24.90
CA HIS A 461 -8.62 4.30 -24.99
C HIS A 461 -7.70 3.98 -23.82
N LEU A 462 -6.39 3.87 -24.10
CA LEU A 462 -5.39 3.91 -23.05
C LEU A 462 -5.18 5.36 -22.60
N VAL A 463 -4.88 5.53 -21.32
CA VAL A 463 -4.55 6.80 -20.70
C VAL A 463 -3.07 6.82 -20.35
N GLY A 464 -2.41 7.90 -20.77
CA GLY A 464 -1.09 8.26 -20.24
C GLY A 464 -0.99 9.73 -19.90
N HIS A 465 0.11 10.11 -19.26
CA HIS A 465 0.36 11.47 -18.79
C HIS A 465 1.59 12.08 -19.45
N THR A 466 1.54 13.36 -19.83
CA THR A 466 2.73 14.14 -20.24
C THR A 466 3.60 14.51 -19.03
N LYS A 467 4.75 15.17 -19.22
CA LYS A 467 5.56 15.67 -18.09
C LYS A 467 4.76 16.63 -17.18
N SER A 468 3.91 17.48 -17.75
CA SER A 468 3.03 18.38 -16.99
C SER A 468 1.75 17.72 -16.48
N TYR A 469 1.72 16.38 -16.46
CA TYR A 469 0.62 15.56 -15.98
C TYR A 469 -0.69 15.76 -16.76
N VAL A 470 -0.62 16.19 -18.02
CA VAL A 470 -1.80 16.29 -18.90
C VAL A 470 -2.22 14.89 -19.34
N GLN A 471 -3.50 14.59 -19.19
CA GLN A 471 -4.08 13.32 -19.62
C GLN A 471 -4.11 13.24 -21.16
N VAL A 472 -3.48 12.20 -21.71
CA VAL A 472 -3.44 11.89 -23.15
C VAL A 472 -4.21 10.59 -23.40
N LEU A 473 -5.27 10.67 -24.21
CA LEU A 473 -6.02 9.52 -24.70
C LEU A 473 -5.32 8.97 -25.95
N LEU A 474 -4.99 7.67 -25.90
CA LEU A 474 -4.31 6.94 -26.96
C LEU A 474 -5.18 5.76 -27.40
N ARG A 475 -5.13 5.42 -28.69
CA ARG A 475 -5.69 4.16 -29.17
C ARG A 475 -4.87 2.99 -28.61
N GLU A 476 -5.53 1.94 -28.12
CA GLU A 476 -4.82 0.75 -27.64
C GLU A 476 -3.96 0.11 -28.74
N MET A 477 -2.73 -0.26 -28.36
CA MET A 477 -1.79 -1.00 -29.19
C MET A 477 -1.00 -2.01 -28.33
N PRO A 478 -0.61 -3.18 -28.87
CA PRO A 478 0.17 -4.17 -28.13
C PRO A 478 1.45 -3.59 -27.53
N GLY A 479 1.63 -3.76 -26.22
CA GLY A 479 2.81 -3.29 -25.47
C GLY A 479 2.83 -1.80 -25.11
N LEU A 480 1.79 -1.03 -25.44
CA LEU A 480 1.70 0.40 -25.09
C LEU A 480 1.42 0.61 -23.58
N MET A 481 0.56 -0.22 -22.99
CA MET A 481 0.26 -0.22 -21.56
C MET A 481 1.50 -0.57 -20.73
N GLY A 482 1.89 0.31 -19.79
CA GLY A 482 3.10 0.19 -18.97
C GLY A 482 4.38 0.69 -19.66
N SER A 483 4.28 1.34 -20.81
CA SER A 483 5.41 1.92 -21.54
C SER A 483 5.47 3.46 -21.41
N ASN A 484 6.56 4.05 -21.89
CA ASN A 484 6.56 5.46 -22.28
C ASN A 484 6.91 5.57 -23.77
N THR A 485 6.32 6.56 -24.45
CA THR A 485 6.54 6.75 -25.89
C THR A 485 6.36 8.21 -26.31
N ASP A 486 6.88 8.55 -27.49
CA ASP A 486 6.73 9.86 -28.09
C ASP A 486 5.40 9.90 -28.90
N VAL A 487 4.51 10.82 -28.53
CA VAL A 487 3.14 10.98 -29.06
C VAL A 487 3.00 12.34 -29.70
N LYS A 488 2.43 12.40 -30.91
CA LYS A 488 1.99 13.66 -31.51
C LYS A 488 0.57 13.94 -31.08
N ILE A 489 0.33 15.08 -30.44
CA ILE A 489 -1.02 15.50 -30.07
C ILE A 489 -1.80 15.86 -31.34
N THR A 490 -2.99 15.27 -31.50
CA THR A 490 -3.83 15.38 -32.70
C THR A 490 -5.13 16.15 -32.49
N SER A 491 -5.60 16.25 -31.25
CA SER A 491 -6.67 17.19 -30.88
C SER A 491 -6.64 17.53 -29.40
N VAL A 492 -7.10 18.73 -29.07
CA VAL A 492 -7.31 19.17 -27.69
C VAL A 492 -8.77 18.98 -27.31
N GLN A 493 -9.02 18.50 -26.09
CA GLN A 493 -10.34 18.51 -25.45
C GLN A 493 -10.26 19.26 -24.13
N ARG A 494 -11.42 19.51 -23.50
CA ARG A 494 -11.53 20.29 -22.27
C ARG A 494 -10.77 19.70 -21.07
N TRP A 495 -10.74 18.36 -20.95
CA TRP A 495 -10.18 17.65 -19.79
C TRP A 495 -8.97 16.77 -20.13
N SER A 496 -8.73 16.49 -21.40
CA SER A 496 -7.65 15.65 -21.90
C SER A 496 -7.27 16.07 -23.31
N VAL A 497 -6.18 15.53 -23.84
CA VAL A 497 -5.82 15.65 -25.26
C VAL A 497 -5.80 14.28 -25.92
N LYS A 498 -5.97 14.21 -27.24
CA LYS A 498 -5.79 12.98 -28.02
C LYS A 498 -4.47 13.02 -28.77
N GLY A 499 -3.86 11.87 -29.00
CA GLY A 499 -2.63 11.80 -29.78
C GLY A 499 -2.35 10.44 -30.39
N ASP A 500 -1.49 10.46 -31.42
CA ASP A 500 -1.01 9.27 -32.12
C ASP A 500 0.47 9.03 -31.80
N VAL A 501 0.82 7.76 -31.58
CA VAL A 501 2.20 7.34 -31.26
C VAL A 501 3.07 7.44 -32.51
N VAL A 502 4.18 8.18 -32.42
CA VAL A 502 5.04 8.52 -33.58
C VAL A 502 6.13 7.50 -33.83
N LYS A 503 6.59 6.81 -32.79
CA LYS A 503 7.58 5.72 -32.90
C LYS A 503 6.95 4.41 -32.48
N ALA A 504 6.97 3.42 -33.38
CA ALA A 504 6.60 2.06 -33.05
C ALA A 504 7.43 1.58 -31.85
N ILE A 505 6.74 1.15 -30.79
CA ILE A 505 7.36 0.49 -29.63
C ILE A 505 8.15 -0.70 -30.17
N LYS A 506 9.45 -0.79 -29.87
CA LYS A 506 10.20 -2.03 -30.13
C LYS A 506 9.61 -3.11 -29.22
N PRO A 507 8.94 -4.15 -29.75
CA PRO A 507 8.29 -5.12 -28.89
C PRO A 507 9.35 -5.98 -28.20
N ILE A 508 9.49 -5.83 -26.88
CA ILE A 508 10.27 -6.73 -26.01
C ILE A 508 9.43 -8.02 -25.79
N GLN A 509 9.08 -8.70 -26.89
CA GLN A 509 8.11 -9.79 -26.88
C GLN A 509 8.33 -10.84 -27.99
N LYS A 510 9.57 -11.04 -28.44
CA LYS A 510 9.93 -12.14 -29.37
C LYS A 510 11.00 -13.12 -28.88
N ILE A 511 11.71 -12.82 -27.79
CA ILE A 511 12.73 -13.72 -27.25
C ILE A 511 12.10 -14.85 -26.39
N THR A 512 11.07 -14.54 -25.60
CA THR A 512 10.37 -15.50 -24.73
C THR A 512 9.60 -16.59 -25.50
N ASN A 513 8.96 -16.24 -26.62
CA ASN A 513 8.21 -17.21 -27.43
C ASN A 513 9.10 -18.18 -28.22
N SER A 514 10.37 -17.81 -28.52
CA SER A 514 11.32 -18.72 -29.17
C SER A 514 11.97 -19.68 -28.16
N LEU A 515 12.21 -19.22 -26.93
CA LEU A 515 12.72 -20.07 -25.85
C LEU A 515 11.66 -21.09 -25.38
N THR A 516 10.39 -20.71 -25.26
CA THR A 516 9.33 -21.65 -24.86
C THR A 516 9.00 -22.69 -25.92
N SER A 517 9.16 -22.40 -27.22
CA SER A 517 9.01 -23.41 -28.28
C SER A 517 10.20 -24.38 -28.33
N LEU A 518 11.43 -23.90 -28.16
CA LEU A 518 12.63 -24.74 -28.03
C LEU A 518 12.60 -25.65 -26.80
N LEU A 519 12.13 -25.16 -25.65
CA LEU A 519 12.00 -25.95 -24.42
C LEU A 519 10.87 -27.00 -24.53
N ARG A 520 9.74 -26.68 -25.18
CA ARG A 520 8.68 -27.68 -25.47
C ARG A 520 9.10 -28.76 -26.45
N ALA A 521 10.06 -28.49 -27.34
CA ALA A 521 10.54 -29.47 -28.32
C ALA A 521 11.48 -30.53 -27.75
N LYS A 522 11.99 -30.38 -26.52
CA LYS A 522 12.98 -31.29 -25.89
C LYS A 522 12.50 -32.03 -24.63
N SER A 523 11.27 -31.84 -24.16
CA SER A 523 10.74 -32.57 -23.00
C SER A 523 10.19 -33.96 -23.40
N MET A 524 10.91 -35.03 -23.06
CA MET A 524 10.34 -36.38 -23.03
C MET A 524 9.22 -36.50 -21.97
N PRO A 525 8.21 -37.36 -22.16
CA PRO A 525 7.06 -37.42 -21.27
C PRO A 525 7.41 -38.05 -19.90
N VAL A 526 7.39 -37.24 -18.85
CA VAL A 526 7.50 -37.71 -17.46
C VAL A 526 6.15 -38.27 -17.02
N LYS A 527 6.12 -39.54 -16.56
CA LYS A 527 4.91 -40.15 -15.98
C LYS A 527 4.56 -39.50 -14.63
N PRO A 528 3.27 -39.33 -14.29
CA PRO A 528 2.85 -38.75 -13.01
C PRO A 528 3.23 -39.64 -11.82
N LEU A 529 3.55 -38.99 -10.70
CA LEU A 529 4.18 -39.58 -9.50
C LEU A 529 3.35 -40.67 -8.81
N ALA A 530 2.04 -40.74 -9.06
CA ALA A 530 1.13 -41.76 -8.53
C ALA A 530 1.39 -43.21 -9.01
N ALA A 531 2.33 -43.40 -9.94
CA ALA A 531 2.67 -44.72 -10.49
C ALA A 531 3.87 -45.41 -9.81
N LEU A 532 4.61 -44.73 -8.92
CA LEU A 532 5.86 -45.24 -8.31
C LEU A 532 5.70 -45.85 -6.90
N GLU A 533 4.54 -45.68 -6.26
CA GLU A 533 4.29 -46.17 -4.89
C GLU A 533 3.75 -47.62 -4.82
N ARG A 534 3.66 -48.34 -5.94
CA ARG A 534 3.12 -49.71 -5.99
C ARG A 534 4.15 -50.84 -6.18
N GLU A 535 5.43 -50.55 -6.30
CA GLU A 535 6.49 -51.56 -6.52
C GLU A 535 7.48 -51.74 -5.35
N ARG A 536 7.19 -51.18 -4.16
CA ARG A 536 8.12 -51.23 -3.00
C ARG A 536 7.71 -52.15 -1.84
N THR A 537 6.78 -53.08 -2.05
CA THR A 537 6.31 -54.04 -1.02
C THR A 537 6.63 -55.49 -1.36
N ALA A 538 7.93 -55.86 -1.34
CA ALA A 538 8.37 -57.25 -1.17
C ALA A 538 9.89 -57.35 -0.87
N MET A 539 10.29 -57.55 0.39
CA MET A 539 11.28 -58.55 0.86
C MET A 539 11.59 -58.39 2.36
N PRO A 540 12.04 -59.47 3.06
CA PRO A 540 11.96 -59.54 4.52
C PRO A 540 13.22 -59.09 5.28
N VAL A 541 13.02 -58.55 6.47
CA VAL A 541 14.07 -58.20 7.43
C VAL A 541 14.49 -59.43 8.25
N LYS A 542 15.80 -59.64 8.46
CA LYS A 542 16.37 -60.53 9.48
C LYS A 542 16.93 -59.72 10.66
N PRO A 543 16.79 -60.17 11.92
CA PRO A 543 17.36 -59.49 13.08
C PRO A 543 18.84 -59.84 13.30
N ILE A 544 19.60 -58.91 13.88
CA ILE A 544 20.96 -59.13 14.40
C ILE A 544 21.01 -58.62 15.86
N ALA A 545 21.76 -59.33 16.70
CA ALA A 545 21.80 -59.22 18.17
C ALA A 545 22.71 -58.08 18.70
N PRO A 546 22.57 -57.67 19.97
CA PRO A 546 23.37 -56.60 20.56
C PRO A 546 24.79 -57.05 20.96
N ILE A 547 25.70 -56.07 21.09
CA ILE A 547 27.07 -56.26 21.60
C ILE A 547 27.25 -55.41 22.86
N GLU A 548 27.62 -56.06 23.96
CA GLU A 548 28.05 -55.43 25.21
C GLU A 548 29.51 -54.97 25.12
N ARG A 549 29.89 -53.92 25.88
CA ARG A 549 31.28 -53.71 26.31
C ARG A 549 31.36 -53.16 27.72
N GLU A 550 32.36 -53.63 28.44
CA GLU A 550 32.56 -53.49 29.88
C GLU A 550 33.22 -52.16 30.28
N CYS A 551 32.94 -51.71 31.50
CA CYS A 551 33.74 -50.68 32.19
C CYS A 551 34.91 -51.33 32.93
N THR A 552 36.08 -50.68 32.92
CA THR A 552 37.18 -50.96 33.85
C THR A 552 37.54 -49.68 34.62
N ALA A 553 37.86 -49.83 35.91
CA ALA A 553 38.14 -48.72 36.82
C ALA A 553 39.64 -48.56 37.09
N GLY A 554 40.06 -47.36 37.48
CA GLY A 554 41.45 -47.03 37.83
C GLY A 554 41.59 -45.75 38.65
N GLU A 555 41.55 -45.94 39.98
CA GLU A 555 42.29 -45.27 41.08
C GLU A 555 42.58 -43.74 41.06
N GLY A 556 42.35 -43.07 42.21
CA GLY A 556 42.48 -41.60 42.41
C GLY A 556 43.85 -41.15 42.98
N PRO A 557 43.96 -40.24 43.99
CA PRO A 557 42.91 -39.54 44.76
C PRO A 557 43.14 -38.00 44.95
N CYS A 558 42.37 -37.41 45.87
CA CYS A 558 42.24 -35.97 46.18
C CYS A 558 43.48 -35.26 46.77
N SER A 559 43.48 -33.92 46.71
CA SER A 559 44.01 -33.07 47.81
C SER A 559 43.30 -31.72 47.90
N CYS A 560 42.82 -31.36 49.09
CA CYS A 560 42.27 -30.04 49.41
C CYS A 560 43.36 -29.13 50.00
N SER A 561 43.30 -27.81 49.79
CA SER A 561 44.03 -26.85 50.62
C SER A 561 43.33 -25.49 50.71
N SER A 562 43.01 -25.10 51.94
CA SER A 562 42.34 -23.85 52.35
C SER A 562 43.31 -22.68 52.55
N ILE A 563 42.90 -21.46 52.21
CA ILE A 563 43.34 -20.22 52.86
C ILE A 563 42.10 -19.32 53.08
N ASP A 564 42.05 -18.69 54.25
CA ASP A 564 40.95 -17.89 54.82
C ASP A 564 41.55 -16.57 55.40
N PRO A 565 40.82 -15.67 56.08
CA PRO A 565 40.01 -14.59 55.51
C PRO A 565 40.48 -13.18 55.92
N GLN A 566 39.86 -12.12 55.37
CA GLN A 566 39.57 -10.89 56.15
C GLN A 566 38.18 -10.29 55.83
N SER A 567 37.39 -10.15 56.90
CA SER A 567 36.30 -9.18 57.19
C SER A 567 35.99 -8.08 56.14
N SER A 568 34.73 -7.68 55.85
CA SER A 568 33.38 -8.05 56.35
C SER A 568 32.31 -7.43 55.37
N ARG A 569 30.97 -7.33 55.59
CA ARG A 569 30.09 -7.43 56.77
C ARG A 569 28.60 -7.70 56.39
N PHE A 570 27.84 -8.30 57.32
CA PHE A 570 26.43 -8.11 57.75
C PHE A 570 25.46 -7.28 56.87
N GLU A 571 24.16 -7.56 56.68
CA GLU A 571 23.18 -8.64 57.03
C GLU A 571 21.85 -8.32 56.26
N GLU A 572 20.76 -9.11 56.12
CA GLU A 572 20.31 -10.50 56.48
C GLU A 572 19.52 -11.06 55.24
N ARG A 573 19.41 -12.39 54.98
CA ARG A 573 18.31 -13.36 55.30
C ARG A 573 16.86 -12.93 55.00
N SER A 574 15.94 -13.79 54.53
CA SER A 574 15.98 -15.18 53.96
C SER A 574 14.70 -15.37 53.10
N ASP A 575 14.55 -16.32 52.17
CA ASP A 575 14.34 -17.77 52.36
C ASP A 575 14.51 -18.59 51.06
N ILE A 576 14.51 -19.91 51.20
CA ILE A 576 14.97 -20.91 50.21
C ILE A 576 13.81 -21.66 49.51
N THR A 577 13.92 -21.86 48.20
CA THR A 577 13.60 -23.09 47.41
C THR A 577 13.81 -22.77 45.92
N GLY A 578 14.35 -23.62 45.04
CA GLY A 578 14.88 -24.97 45.21
C GLY A 578 14.50 -25.89 44.04
N SER A 579 15.19 -25.80 42.89
CA SER A 579 15.23 -26.87 41.87
C SER A 579 16.35 -26.65 40.84
N CYS A 580 17.10 -27.70 40.51
CA CYS A 580 18.07 -27.73 39.43
C CYS A 580 17.64 -28.78 38.38
N ALA A 581 17.89 -28.50 37.10
CA ALA A 581 17.86 -29.51 36.04
C ALA A 581 18.83 -29.13 34.91
N SER A 582 19.99 -29.79 34.89
CA SER A 582 20.77 -30.01 33.67
C SER A 582 20.01 -30.99 32.75
N GLY A 583 20.24 -31.05 31.43
CA GLY A 583 21.25 -30.33 30.66
C GLY A 583 22.27 -31.27 30.02
N GLU A 584 21.82 -32.23 29.21
CA GLU A 584 22.67 -32.99 28.27
C GLU A 584 21.78 -33.64 27.18
N SER A 585 22.24 -33.63 25.92
CA SER A 585 21.53 -34.25 24.79
C SER A 585 22.54 -34.86 23.80
N CYS A 586 22.32 -36.11 23.41
CA CYS A 586 23.23 -36.90 22.58
C CYS A 586 23.68 -36.22 21.29
N SER A 587 24.94 -36.45 20.92
CA SER A 587 25.52 -36.13 19.61
C SER A 587 25.85 -37.39 18.82
N SER A 588 25.30 -37.49 17.60
CA SER A 588 25.67 -38.47 16.57
C SER A 588 25.10 -38.01 15.23
N ASN A 589 25.84 -38.25 14.14
CA ASN A 589 25.59 -37.85 12.75
C ASN A 589 25.98 -36.40 12.43
N HIS A 590 27.26 -36.21 12.11
CA HIS A 590 27.81 -34.99 11.49
C HIS A 590 29.02 -35.29 10.57
N LYS A 591 29.14 -36.54 10.09
CA LYS A 591 30.17 -36.97 9.14
C LYS A 591 29.64 -37.11 7.71
N ASP A 592 28.45 -37.69 7.56
CA ASP A 592 27.91 -38.04 6.23
C ASP A 592 27.61 -36.80 5.38
N ASP A 593 27.01 -35.74 5.97
CA ASP A 593 26.70 -34.47 5.28
C ASP A 593 27.93 -33.77 4.65
N LYS A 594 29.16 -34.11 5.08
CA LYS A 594 30.40 -33.49 4.58
C LYS A 594 30.97 -34.20 3.36
N GLU A 595 30.69 -35.49 3.17
CA GLU A 595 31.11 -36.22 1.96
C GLU A 595 30.19 -35.90 0.77
N ASP A 596 28.88 -35.79 1.00
CA ASP A 596 27.91 -35.48 -0.07
C ASP A 596 28.13 -34.09 -0.71
N ALA A 597 28.40 -33.05 0.11
CA ALA A 597 28.72 -31.72 -0.42
C ALA A 597 30.02 -31.72 -1.25
N PHE A 598 30.99 -32.56 -0.91
CA PHE A 598 32.25 -32.69 -1.65
C PHE A 598 32.06 -33.46 -2.97
N ASN A 599 31.24 -34.51 -2.95
CA ASN A 599 30.89 -35.29 -4.14
C ASN A 599 30.11 -34.45 -5.18
N ILE A 600 29.12 -33.67 -4.74
CA ILE A 600 28.37 -32.75 -5.62
C ILE A 600 29.30 -31.71 -6.24
N PHE A 601 30.24 -31.14 -5.47
CA PHE A 601 31.21 -30.18 -5.98
C PHE A 601 32.17 -30.81 -7.00
N ALA A 602 32.64 -32.03 -6.76
CA ALA A 602 33.49 -32.78 -7.69
C ALA A 602 32.76 -33.12 -9.01
N GLU A 603 31.47 -33.45 -8.95
CA GLU A 603 30.65 -33.71 -10.14
C GLU A 603 30.44 -32.43 -10.97
N VAL A 604 30.18 -31.30 -10.31
CA VAL A 604 30.09 -29.98 -10.96
C VAL A 604 31.43 -29.58 -11.62
N CYS A 605 32.57 -29.81 -10.96
CA CYS A 605 33.89 -29.57 -11.58
C CYS A 605 34.11 -30.49 -12.80
N SER A 606 33.70 -31.77 -12.72
CA SER A 606 33.76 -32.72 -13.85
C SER A 606 32.89 -32.30 -15.04
N MET A 607 31.82 -31.53 -14.81
CA MET A 607 31.01 -30.95 -15.88
C MET A 607 31.71 -29.78 -16.56
N PHE A 608 32.36 -28.88 -15.80
CA PHE A 608 33.07 -27.72 -16.37
C PHE A 608 34.33 -28.10 -17.16
N ASP A 609 35.10 -29.10 -16.70
CA ASP A 609 36.27 -29.62 -17.44
C ASP A 609 35.87 -30.18 -18.83
N LYS A 610 34.70 -30.81 -18.94
CA LYS A 610 34.16 -31.32 -20.22
C LYS A 610 33.74 -30.22 -21.19
N SER A 611 33.50 -29.00 -20.69
CA SER A 611 33.25 -27.79 -21.48
C SER A 611 34.51 -26.96 -21.73
N GLY A 612 35.70 -27.45 -21.36
CA GLY A 612 36.98 -26.76 -21.56
C GLY A 612 37.27 -25.63 -20.57
N ILE A 613 36.49 -25.51 -19.49
CA ILE A 613 36.67 -24.51 -18.43
C ILE A 613 37.45 -25.14 -17.29
N LYS A 614 38.72 -24.72 -17.10
CA LYS A 614 39.55 -25.21 -16.00
C LYS A 614 39.23 -24.48 -14.70
N VAL A 615 39.11 -25.24 -13.62
CA VAL A 615 39.00 -24.72 -12.24
C VAL A 615 40.35 -24.87 -11.58
N ASP A 616 40.95 -23.77 -11.10
CA ASP A 616 42.31 -23.78 -10.55
C ASP A 616 42.35 -23.24 -9.12
N GLY A 617 42.94 -24.03 -8.21
CA GLY A 617 43.19 -23.67 -6.81
C GLY A 617 41.98 -23.61 -5.86
N LEU A 618 41.98 -24.46 -4.83
CA LEU A 618 41.14 -24.30 -3.63
C LEU A 618 42.02 -23.83 -2.45
N GLU A 619 42.18 -22.52 -2.27
CA GLU A 619 42.97 -21.99 -1.15
C GLU A 619 42.16 -21.99 0.16
N ARG A 620 42.75 -22.59 1.20
CA ARG A 620 42.14 -22.77 2.51
C ARG A 620 42.60 -21.64 3.45
N HIS A 621 41.73 -20.65 3.70
CA HIS A 621 42.03 -19.53 4.59
C HIS A 621 41.61 -19.83 6.03
N GLU A 622 42.57 -19.99 6.95
CA GLU A 622 42.32 -20.51 8.31
C GLU A 622 41.60 -19.57 9.30
N SER A 623 41.18 -18.36 8.90
CA SER A 623 40.61 -17.35 9.83
C SER A 623 39.12 -17.04 9.68
N LEU A 624 38.44 -17.60 8.66
CA LEU A 624 36.99 -17.50 8.45
C LEU A 624 36.53 -18.72 7.64
N GLU A 625 35.40 -19.37 7.99
CA GLU A 625 34.81 -20.49 7.25
C GLU A 625 34.22 -20.03 5.88
N LYS A 626 35.10 -19.70 4.94
CA LYS A 626 34.77 -19.21 3.61
C LYS A 626 35.68 -19.87 2.58
N HIS A 627 35.13 -20.81 1.81
CA HIS A 627 35.83 -21.39 0.67
C HIS A 627 35.62 -20.48 -0.54
N LYS A 628 36.70 -20.05 -1.20
CA LYS A 628 36.63 -19.34 -2.48
C LYS A 628 37.10 -20.25 -3.59
N ALA A 629 36.28 -20.40 -4.63
CA ALA A 629 36.69 -20.99 -5.91
C ALA A 629 36.85 -19.87 -6.94
N LYS A 630 37.92 -19.94 -7.73
CA LYS A 630 38.23 -19.00 -8.81
C LYS A 630 38.07 -19.69 -10.16
N PHE A 631 37.43 -19.02 -11.11
CA PHE A 631 37.15 -19.56 -12.44
C PHE A 631 37.96 -18.77 -13.47
N ILE A 632 38.71 -19.48 -14.31
CA ILE A 632 39.62 -18.89 -15.29
C ILE A 632 39.30 -19.48 -16.67
N LEU A 633 39.21 -18.63 -17.69
CA LEU A 633 38.99 -19.05 -19.07
C LEU A 633 40.17 -18.61 -19.93
N GLY A 634 41.04 -19.56 -20.32
CA GLY A 634 42.35 -19.23 -20.89
C GLY A 634 43.24 -18.59 -19.82
N ASP A 635 43.69 -17.36 -20.07
CA ASP A 635 44.48 -16.56 -19.12
C ASP A 635 43.66 -15.47 -18.39
N GLU A 636 42.34 -15.37 -18.64
CA GLU A 636 41.48 -14.31 -18.07
C GLU A 636 40.61 -14.79 -16.90
N ASP A 637 40.53 -13.95 -15.86
CA ASP A 637 39.75 -14.15 -14.63
C ASP A 637 38.27 -13.81 -14.87
N VAL A 638 37.42 -14.85 -14.95
CA VAL A 638 35.98 -14.70 -15.20
C VAL A 638 35.13 -14.65 -13.93
N GLY A 639 35.76 -14.72 -12.75
CA GLY A 639 35.12 -14.44 -11.46
C GLY A 639 35.45 -15.43 -10.33
N SER A 640 34.94 -15.12 -9.14
CA SER A 640 35.11 -15.95 -7.94
C SER A 640 33.79 -16.11 -7.18
N VAL A 641 33.49 -17.32 -6.71
CA VAL A 641 32.35 -17.62 -5.84
C VAL A 641 32.85 -17.92 -4.43
N ALA A 642 32.21 -17.33 -3.42
CA ALA A 642 32.49 -17.60 -2.02
C ALA A 642 31.36 -18.44 -1.40
N VAL A 643 31.69 -19.66 -0.95
CA VAL A 643 30.79 -20.51 -0.17
C VAL A 643 30.98 -20.15 1.29
N ILE A 644 29.92 -19.61 1.92
CA ILE A 644 29.89 -19.27 3.34
C ILE A 644 29.13 -20.38 4.06
N GLN A 645 29.77 -21.02 5.03
CA GLN A 645 29.09 -21.95 5.93
C GLN A 645 28.49 -21.14 7.09
N GLY A 646 27.20 -21.34 7.39
CA GLY A 646 26.48 -20.60 8.42
C GLY A 646 25.95 -21.53 9.50
N GLU A 647 26.50 -21.45 10.72
CA GLU A 647 25.94 -22.11 11.89
C GLU A 647 24.73 -21.33 12.44
N GLU A 648 23.53 -21.59 11.91
CA GLU A 648 22.28 -21.28 12.62
C GLU A 648 21.45 -22.55 12.85
N LYS A 649 21.08 -22.80 14.11
CA LYS A 649 20.24 -23.93 14.53
C LYS A 649 18.78 -23.75 14.07
N VAL A 650 18.50 -24.08 12.82
CA VAL A 650 17.13 -24.11 12.29
C VAL A 650 16.44 -25.42 12.68
N ARG A 651 15.42 -25.34 13.56
CA ARG A 651 14.45 -26.43 13.76
C ARG A 651 13.49 -26.53 12.56
N SER A 652 13.96 -27.11 11.47
CA SER A 652 13.21 -27.74 10.36
C SER A 652 14.15 -27.95 9.18
N GLY A 653 14.04 -29.08 8.47
CA GLY A 653 14.98 -29.47 7.42
C GLY A 653 14.94 -28.55 6.20
N ARG A 654 15.79 -27.51 6.20
CA ARG A 654 15.82 -26.44 5.18
C ARG A 654 17.22 -26.14 4.65
N PHE A 655 18.16 -27.07 4.80
CA PHE A 655 19.57 -26.87 4.44
C PHE A 655 19.81 -26.92 2.92
N ASP A 656 19.19 -27.87 2.21
CA ASP A 656 19.42 -28.10 0.76
C ASP A 656 19.11 -26.89 -0.12
N TRP A 657 18.06 -26.13 0.22
CA TRP A 657 17.62 -24.98 -0.59
C TRP A 657 18.65 -23.85 -0.63
N LEU A 658 19.40 -23.62 0.45
CA LEU A 658 20.39 -22.54 0.50
C LEU A 658 21.61 -22.82 -0.38
N LEU A 659 22.09 -24.07 -0.39
CA LEU A 659 23.22 -24.48 -1.23
C LEU A 659 22.86 -24.41 -2.73
N ILE A 660 21.68 -24.92 -3.08
CA ILE A 660 21.15 -24.88 -4.46
C ILE A 660 20.96 -23.44 -4.94
N THR A 661 20.43 -22.55 -4.08
CA THR A 661 20.23 -21.14 -4.44
C THR A 661 21.56 -20.41 -4.68
N GLY A 662 22.59 -20.70 -3.89
CA GLY A 662 23.94 -20.16 -4.09
C GLY A 662 24.57 -20.59 -5.43
N LEU A 663 24.46 -21.88 -5.77
CA LEU A 663 24.91 -22.41 -7.07
C LEU A 663 24.16 -21.79 -8.24
N PHE A 664 22.84 -21.59 -8.12
CA PHE A 664 22.01 -20.99 -9.17
C PHE A 664 22.35 -19.51 -9.41
N LEU A 665 22.66 -18.75 -8.35
CA LEU A 665 23.15 -17.37 -8.44
C LEU A 665 24.56 -17.28 -9.04
N GLY A 666 25.45 -18.23 -8.74
CA GLY A 666 26.75 -18.35 -9.41
C GLY A 666 26.62 -18.61 -10.91
N LEU A 667 25.82 -19.61 -11.30
CA LEU A 667 25.57 -19.96 -12.70
C LEU A 667 24.93 -18.82 -13.51
N THR A 668 23.97 -18.09 -12.93
CA THR A 668 23.37 -16.92 -13.59
C THR A 668 24.33 -15.73 -13.71
N GLY A 669 25.25 -15.56 -12.76
CA GLY A 669 26.37 -14.62 -12.87
C GLY A 669 27.31 -14.96 -14.03
N ILE A 670 27.76 -16.21 -14.11
CA ILE A 670 28.65 -16.71 -15.18
C ILE A 670 28.00 -16.58 -16.56
N LEU A 671 26.73 -17.00 -16.70
CA LEU A 671 25.97 -16.85 -17.95
C LEU A 671 25.80 -15.37 -18.35
N SER A 672 25.62 -14.47 -17.38
CA SER A 672 25.54 -13.02 -17.66
C SER A 672 26.88 -12.46 -18.13
N GLY A 673 28.01 -12.93 -17.59
CA GLY A 673 29.36 -12.55 -18.03
C GLY A 673 29.65 -13.03 -19.46
N LEU A 674 29.38 -14.30 -19.76
CA LEU A 674 29.56 -14.88 -21.10
C LEU A 674 28.71 -14.15 -22.17
N PHE A 675 27.48 -13.75 -21.81
CA PHE A 675 26.61 -12.97 -22.69
C PHE A 675 27.13 -11.53 -22.91
N TYR A 676 27.81 -10.95 -21.93
CA TYR A 676 28.43 -9.62 -22.04
C TYR A 676 29.69 -9.62 -22.93
N MET A 677 30.40 -10.74 -23.00
CA MET A 677 31.58 -10.94 -23.86
C MET A 677 31.23 -11.40 -25.30
N GLY A 678 29.94 -11.57 -25.62
CA GLY A 678 29.48 -11.80 -26.99
C GLY A 678 29.71 -13.22 -27.54
N ILE A 679 29.95 -14.20 -26.67
CA ILE A 679 30.14 -15.61 -27.06
C ILE A 679 28.78 -16.24 -27.40
N SER A 680 28.70 -16.90 -28.56
CA SER A 680 27.45 -17.48 -29.09
C SER A 680 27.04 -18.76 -28.35
N SER A 681 25.73 -18.96 -28.15
CA SER A 681 25.18 -19.95 -27.22
C SER A 681 25.11 -21.41 -27.74
N GLU A 682 26.19 -21.94 -28.32
CA GLU A 682 26.31 -23.35 -28.71
C GLU A 682 27.46 -24.11 -27.99
N SER A 683 28.14 -23.48 -27.04
CA SER A 683 29.11 -24.10 -26.12
C SER A 683 28.51 -24.32 -24.72
#